data_AF-A0A954KLF6-F1
#
_entry.id   AF-A0A954KLF6-F1
#
_cell.length_a   1.000
_cell.length_b   1.000
_cell.length_c   1.000
_cell.angle_alpha   90.00
_cell.angle_beta   90.00
_cell.angle_gamma   90.00
#
_symmetry.space_group_name_H-M   'P 1'
#
loop_
_entity.id
_entity.type
_entity.pdbx_description
1 polymer ?
#
loop_
_entity_poly.entity_id
_entity_poly.type
_entity_poly.pdbx_seq_one_letter_code
_entity_poly.pdbx_strand_id
1 'polypeptide(L)'
;MLDESAERDLLLAAKAVDQEIITPADLARAIAEWNQNLKVPLLKCLESCSSLNDERRRQLQNLFDSFDDSLDVEIAESIEDSVFGKLNDVLADAGNEPVKASIAKWSGLATGGRVLQLVSENHRFEIIAEHARGGLGEVLLARDRQLNRKVALKRIREKWADNEHARSRFQLEAEITGRLEHPGVVPVYALGQRPDGEIYYAMRLIRGKSLEAAADEFHSAMKGHKQHFQSPEFRDLLGRFIDVCNTISYAHSRGIIHRDLKPANIMLGKYGETLVVDWGLAKQVGVQEDIPDDIKESRILSDSGSGSAPTQFGSAVGTPQYMSPEQAMGRLDRMGPLTDVFGLGATLYYLLTGTPPQPGDSLENILERIEHGEFPKPVEVHPAVPLPLQAICLKALSVRPSGRYPTPTELGRDIDHWLADEPIAVYKDPMLVRATRWGRKNQTLAASTAVATLLLIAGAFTWNEVQHNRQQREAEIEKAEEVRTARLRDSLGSTAKLVDQLLENGRFSTAVSVLNGEIETLNDEADFSAECEQLRLQSSRLESINTALSLALEAQKANFLAMDEDEIIATVNSLELLGVWDHADWWNHLPAQDLDAAQHDHLKQVVYRNLVLLASTYTKLTGMRTLAASGGKMPPTIEGKFRAIFSRDGKDEARATIKICDLASRFQFAECLKWYRGIAAFRIIKGRMVPVSRLKKPRNAADAYELGIMTVTRAVRPDFPFTRYRGVKDDLMSARETMAIASEMSPDHYFTHIVMAQSEYLTAEAAVQANDPEAWRYYESSKQSFGRCISLQPDLPFAYADLSTVCLREYEVIDRSQTLSNEDVDRIQHDLLESCIQYALNAVRLGPNEGWVYWHYGHALAATGRLTEAMRTYAKALEMSYRFSEDSNSTLVDMDNIRGLDRIISETTKRVQNGDRRSLLNAVLAGAYLKQSNYETARPYARAACEVDDVDPFAWVIRGQLALHDGDFQLALNCFDRCSAGDPNSSWAAIGSGLACEALGRLEDARNAFRRARNLVITKYHAAAVELGMCRVQMRKGENEEAAKSLLLARKLYPACLLAEAEMIADELNVLPVKEAIESSHYISVEDIVQNDAILKSEDVPVLNGDFELPLNRYWHNPGAPAWHVVGEGESNAAIDPQSTHHGTGALHIRTSRMVNGARAMTRQTITVQESSAYEVTLWARSVQTARDAVFLCVVDEDDDPVVPLISIPAGQYDWKKISGTFTVPKSRRREPLSPMNLFLISSGVANVLIDDIAITRTGDFAESEADTP
;
A
#
# COMPACT_ATOMS: atom_id res chain seq x y z
N MET A 1 -3.94 26.66 -39.62
CA MET A 1 -2.63 27.20 -39.21
C MET A 1 -1.82 27.48 -40.46
N LEU A 2 -0.85 28.40 -40.38
CA LEU A 2 0.15 28.57 -41.43
C LEU A 2 1.02 27.31 -41.52
N ASP A 3 1.60 27.01 -42.68
CA ASP A 3 2.61 25.96 -42.79
C ASP A 3 3.96 26.43 -42.19
N GLU A 4 4.87 25.51 -41.93
CA GLU A 4 6.15 25.82 -41.27
C GLU A 4 6.99 26.84 -42.05
N SER A 5 6.96 26.80 -43.38
CA SER A 5 7.69 27.77 -44.21
C SER A 5 7.09 29.17 -44.12
N ALA A 6 5.76 29.27 -44.04
CA ALA A 6 5.00 30.49 -43.91
C ALA A 6 5.13 31.10 -42.50
N GLU A 7 5.17 30.27 -41.45
CA GLU A 7 5.49 30.72 -40.08
C GLU A 7 6.93 31.24 -40.01
N ARG A 8 7.89 30.53 -40.60
CA ARG A 8 9.30 30.96 -40.67
C ARG A 8 9.49 32.29 -41.38
N ASP A 9 8.90 32.45 -42.57
CA ASP A 9 8.97 33.69 -43.35
C ASP A 9 8.40 34.89 -42.57
N LEU A 10 7.31 34.67 -41.83
CA LEU A 10 6.68 35.69 -41.00
C LEU A 10 7.56 36.08 -39.80
N LEU A 11 8.25 35.12 -39.19
CA LEU A 11 9.18 35.35 -38.08
C LEU A 11 10.44 36.11 -38.52
N LEU A 12 11.00 35.76 -39.69
CA LEU A 12 12.12 36.48 -40.29
C LEU A 12 11.74 37.90 -40.70
N ALA A 13 10.50 38.10 -41.19
CA ALA A 13 9.97 39.42 -41.46
C ALA A 13 9.80 40.25 -40.16
N ALA A 14 9.37 39.63 -39.06
CA ALA A 14 9.33 40.28 -37.75
C ALA A 14 10.74 40.66 -37.26
N LYS A 15 11.75 39.82 -37.50
CA LYS A 15 13.17 40.16 -37.23
C LYS A 15 13.68 41.31 -38.09
N ALA A 16 13.23 41.40 -39.35
CA ALA A 16 13.58 42.51 -40.22
C ALA A 16 12.95 43.85 -39.76
N VAL A 17 11.78 43.80 -39.10
CA VAL A 17 11.18 44.96 -38.44
C VAL A 17 11.96 45.35 -37.17
N ASP A 18 12.36 44.38 -36.36
CA ASP A 18 13.21 44.56 -35.18
C ASP A 18 14.56 45.21 -35.52
N GLN A 19 15.15 44.85 -36.66
CA GLN A 19 16.39 45.44 -37.18
C GLN A 19 16.20 46.73 -38.00
N GLU A 20 14.98 47.28 -38.05
CA GLU A 20 14.60 48.49 -38.80
C GLU A 20 14.89 48.45 -40.33
N ILE A 21 15.00 47.24 -40.91
CA ILE A 21 15.22 47.04 -42.35
C ILE A 21 13.94 47.37 -43.13
N ILE A 22 12.79 46.94 -42.60
CA ILE A 22 11.44 47.23 -43.11
C ILE A 22 10.59 47.85 -42.00
N THR A 23 9.58 48.65 -42.38
CA THR A 23 8.65 49.20 -41.39
C THR A 23 7.47 48.25 -41.14
N PRO A 24 6.81 48.30 -39.96
CA PRO A 24 5.61 47.52 -39.70
C PRO A 24 4.50 47.71 -40.75
N ALA A 25 4.38 48.94 -41.29
CA ALA A 25 3.40 49.27 -42.32
C ALA A 25 3.73 48.64 -43.69
N ASP A 26 5.02 48.49 -44.02
CA ASP A 26 5.43 47.77 -45.23
C ASP A 26 5.16 46.26 -45.09
N LEU A 27 5.41 45.69 -43.90
CA LEU A 27 5.10 44.29 -43.61
C LEU A 27 3.59 44.00 -43.69
N ALA A 28 2.75 44.89 -43.15
CA ALA A 28 1.30 44.75 -43.25
C ALA A 28 0.80 44.74 -44.70
N ARG A 29 1.38 45.59 -45.56
CA ARG A 29 1.05 45.64 -46.98
C ARG A 29 1.50 44.36 -47.70
N ALA A 30 2.71 43.88 -47.41
CA ALA A 30 3.23 42.65 -48.00
C ALA A 30 2.41 41.42 -47.57
N ILE A 31 1.96 41.34 -46.31
CA ILE A 31 1.07 40.27 -45.83
C ILE A 31 -0.30 40.35 -46.50
N ALA A 32 -0.84 41.54 -46.73
CA ALA A 32 -2.11 41.70 -47.44
C ALA A 32 -2.03 41.23 -48.90
N GLU A 33 -0.89 41.46 -49.58
CA GLU A 33 -0.63 40.98 -50.94
C GLU A 33 -0.36 39.46 -50.97
N TRP A 34 0.43 38.97 -50.02
CA TRP A 34 0.73 37.55 -49.83
C TRP A 34 -0.53 36.71 -49.59
N ASN A 35 -1.48 37.24 -48.80
CA ASN A 35 -2.77 36.59 -48.55
C ASN A 35 -3.63 36.41 -49.81
N GLN A 36 -3.47 37.26 -50.83
CA GLN A 36 -4.20 37.10 -52.10
C GLN A 36 -3.60 36.00 -52.97
N ASN A 37 -2.34 35.62 -52.76
CA ASN A 37 -1.67 34.59 -53.53
C ASN A 37 -0.60 33.84 -52.72
N LEU A 38 -1.06 32.96 -51.84
CA LEU A 38 -0.25 32.19 -50.87
C LEU A 38 0.82 31.27 -51.50
N LYS A 39 0.88 31.13 -52.83
CA LYS A 39 1.93 30.39 -53.53
C LYS A 39 3.21 31.19 -53.78
N VAL A 40 3.17 32.50 -53.53
CA VAL A 40 4.34 33.38 -53.64
C VAL A 40 4.97 33.50 -52.24
N PRO A 41 6.28 33.30 -52.05
CA PRO A 41 6.93 33.47 -50.74
C PRO A 41 6.79 34.91 -50.24
N LEU A 42 6.65 35.10 -48.93
CA LEU A 42 6.41 36.42 -48.33
C LEU A 42 7.56 37.39 -48.62
N LEU A 43 8.80 36.88 -48.70
CA LEU A 43 9.98 37.65 -49.09
C LEU A 43 9.80 38.37 -50.44
N LYS A 44 9.23 37.71 -51.45
CA LYS A 44 9.00 38.35 -52.76
C LYS A 44 7.96 39.47 -52.72
N CYS A 45 6.97 39.36 -51.84
CA CYS A 45 5.99 40.41 -51.58
C CYS A 45 6.61 41.60 -50.82
N LEU A 46 7.64 41.35 -50.00
CA LEU A 46 8.41 42.40 -49.35
C LEU A 46 9.37 43.11 -50.32
N GLU A 47 10.02 42.38 -51.24
CA GLU A 47 10.93 42.96 -52.24
C GLU A 47 10.25 43.90 -53.25
N SER A 48 8.97 43.63 -53.57
CA SER A 48 8.15 44.45 -54.47
C SER A 48 7.69 45.76 -53.85
N CYS A 49 7.88 45.98 -52.54
CA CYS A 49 7.55 47.23 -51.88
C CYS A 49 8.40 48.39 -52.44
N SER A 50 7.72 49.41 -52.97
CA SER A 50 8.35 50.57 -53.63
C SER A 50 9.11 51.49 -52.66
N SER A 51 8.93 51.30 -51.35
CA SER A 51 9.58 52.06 -50.27
C SER A 51 11.02 51.61 -49.96
N LEU A 52 11.45 50.45 -50.44
CA LEU A 52 12.79 49.91 -50.20
C LEU A 52 13.79 50.43 -51.26
N ASN A 53 14.97 50.88 -50.81
CA ASN A 53 16.09 51.17 -51.70
C ASN A 53 16.94 49.90 -51.93
N ASP A 54 17.84 49.94 -52.91
CA ASP A 54 18.61 48.74 -53.32
C ASP A 54 19.57 48.21 -52.24
N GLU A 55 19.88 49.02 -51.23
CA GLU A 55 20.70 48.59 -50.09
C GLU A 55 19.86 47.80 -49.08
N ARG A 56 18.68 48.30 -48.71
CA ARG A 56 17.77 47.60 -47.78
C ARG A 56 17.23 46.30 -48.37
N ARG A 57 17.00 46.23 -49.70
CA ARG A 57 16.64 44.97 -50.37
C ARG A 57 17.72 43.91 -50.19
N ARG A 58 19.00 44.29 -50.35
CA ARG A 58 20.12 43.36 -50.14
C ARG A 58 20.24 42.91 -48.68
N GLN A 59 19.98 43.78 -47.72
CA GLN A 59 19.97 43.42 -46.29
C GLN A 59 18.84 42.45 -45.94
N LEU A 60 17.64 42.67 -46.48
CA LEU A 60 16.50 41.76 -46.29
C LEU A 60 16.77 40.39 -46.90
N GLN A 61 17.32 40.34 -48.11
CA GLN A 61 17.66 39.09 -48.79
C GLN A 61 18.72 38.30 -48.01
N ASN A 62 19.77 38.97 -47.55
CA ASN A 62 20.81 38.33 -46.73
C ASN A 62 20.26 37.78 -45.42
N LEU A 63 19.30 38.46 -44.78
CA LEU A 63 18.68 37.96 -43.54
C LEU A 63 17.95 36.64 -43.80
N PHE A 64 17.15 36.57 -44.86
CA PHE A 64 16.43 35.34 -45.21
C PHE A 64 17.35 34.21 -45.69
N ASP A 65 18.41 34.53 -46.43
CA ASP A 65 19.37 33.54 -46.96
C ASP A 65 20.33 33.00 -45.88
N SER A 66 20.52 33.73 -44.77
CA SER A 66 21.51 33.39 -43.73
C SER A 66 21.04 32.40 -42.66
N PHE A 67 19.75 32.05 -42.62
CA PHE A 67 19.18 31.20 -41.57
C PHE A 67 18.86 29.79 -42.07
N ASP A 68 19.12 28.77 -41.24
CA ASP A 68 18.90 27.34 -41.51
C ASP A 68 17.64 26.82 -40.76
N ASP A 69 16.97 25.79 -41.27
CA ASP A 69 15.59 25.35 -40.96
C ASP A 69 15.32 24.88 -39.50
N SER A 70 16.28 24.98 -38.57
CA SER A 70 16.21 24.36 -37.24
C SER A 70 16.12 25.33 -36.05
N LEU A 71 15.94 26.63 -36.30
CA LEU A 71 16.27 27.70 -35.33
C LEU A 71 15.14 28.72 -35.05
N ASP A 72 13.88 28.35 -35.27
CA ASP A 72 12.72 29.28 -35.12
C ASP A 72 12.53 29.82 -33.69
N VAL A 73 12.96 29.08 -32.66
CA VAL A 73 12.81 29.52 -31.26
C VAL A 73 13.88 30.55 -30.86
N GLU A 74 15.14 30.38 -31.27
CA GLU A 74 16.21 31.35 -31.00
C GLU A 74 15.96 32.70 -31.69
N ILE A 75 15.38 32.68 -32.90
CA ILE A 75 15.02 33.91 -33.61
C ILE A 75 13.92 34.65 -32.85
N ALA A 76 12.87 33.94 -32.41
CA ALA A 76 11.77 34.51 -31.64
C ALA A 76 12.22 35.11 -30.31
N GLU A 77 13.14 34.45 -29.59
CA GLU A 77 13.73 34.95 -28.34
C GLU A 77 14.67 36.15 -28.55
N SER A 78 15.21 36.33 -29.75
CA SER A 78 16.11 37.43 -30.08
C SER A 78 15.40 38.73 -30.48
N ILE A 79 14.08 38.69 -30.73
CA ILE A 79 13.26 39.84 -31.15
C ILE A 79 12.74 40.53 -29.90
N GLU A 80 12.86 41.86 -29.80
CA GLU A 80 12.33 42.56 -28.63
C GLU A 80 10.81 42.40 -28.54
N ASP A 81 10.30 42.11 -27.34
CA ASP A 81 8.85 41.97 -27.06
C ASP A 81 8.02 43.17 -27.54
N SER A 82 8.62 44.37 -27.54
CA SER A 82 7.98 45.60 -28.02
C SER A 82 7.63 45.56 -29.51
N VAL A 83 8.34 44.76 -30.29
CA VAL A 83 8.12 44.56 -31.73
C VAL A 83 6.91 43.67 -31.97
N PHE A 84 6.73 42.60 -31.19
CA PHE A 84 5.54 41.74 -31.29
C PHE A 84 4.26 42.50 -30.92
N GLY A 85 4.31 43.40 -29.93
CA GLY A 85 3.19 44.31 -29.61
C GLY A 85 2.83 45.24 -30.78
N LYS A 86 3.83 45.92 -31.37
CA LYS A 86 3.62 46.80 -32.54
C LYS A 86 3.10 46.04 -33.76
N LEU A 87 3.57 44.81 -33.98
CA LEU A 87 3.10 43.94 -35.07
C LEU A 87 1.64 43.53 -34.86
N ASN A 88 1.26 43.20 -33.62
CA ASN A 88 -0.12 42.83 -33.30
C ASN A 88 -1.09 43.99 -33.53
N ASP A 89 -0.68 45.21 -33.16
CA ASP A 89 -1.47 46.43 -33.38
C ASP A 89 -1.64 46.76 -34.88
N VAL A 90 -0.57 46.60 -35.67
CA VAL A 90 -0.60 46.90 -37.12
C VAL A 90 -1.32 45.82 -37.93
N LEU A 91 -1.29 44.55 -37.48
CA LEU A 91 -1.95 43.41 -38.12
C LEU A 91 -3.38 43.18 -37.62
N ALA A 92 -3.82 43.95 -36.62
CA ALA A 92 -5.20 43.94 -36.13
C ALA A 92 -6.21 44.18 -37.27
N ASP A 93 -5.88 45.08 -38.20
CA ASP A 93 -6.69 45.47 -39.36
C ASP A 93 -6.60 44.50 -40.56
N ALA A 94 -5.61 43.59 -40.60
CA ALA A 94 -5.38 42.69 -41.74
C ALA A 94 -6.25 41.40 -41.71
N GLY A 95 -6.99 41.16 -40.62
CA GLY A 95 -8.09 40.17 -40.58
C GLY A 95 -7.72 38.68 -40.72
N ASN A 96 -6.47 38.27 -40.45
CA ASN A 96 -6.03 36.88 -40.62
C ASN A 96 -5.70 36.21 -39.26
N GLU A 97 -6.64 35.43 -38.71
CA GLU A 97 -6.53 34.73 -37.41
C GLU A 97 -5.29 33.80 -37.29
N PRO A 98 -4.92 33.00 -38.30
CA PRO A 98 -3.67 32.23 -38.29
C PRO A 98 -2.40 33.05 -38.00
N VAL A 99 -2.25 34.24 -38.61
CA VAL A 99 -1.07 35.10 -38.42
C VAL A 99 -1.05 35.68 -37.00
N LYS A 100 -2.22 36.07 -36.47
CA LYS A 100 -2.35 36.56 -35.09
C LYS A 100 -2.04 35.47 -34.07
N ALA A 101 -2.48 34.24 -34.31
CA ALA A 101 -2.19 33.10 -33.46
C ALA A 101 -0.68 32.78 -33.41
N SER A 102 0.03 32.84 -34.54
CA SER A 102 1.48 32.61 -34.60
C SER A 102 2.27 33.73 -33.88
N ILE A 103 1.85 35.00 -34.02
CA ILE A 103 2.47 36.12 -33.28
C ILE A 103 2.23 36.02 -31.77
N ALA A 104 1.02 35.63 -31.35
CA ALA A 104 0.71 35.42 -29.93
C ALA A 104 1.52 34.25 -29.33
N LYS A 105 1.70 33.17 -30.10
CA LYS A 105 2.55 32.03 -29.75
C LYS A 105 4.01 32.45 -29.49
N TRP A 106 4.59 33.30 -30.34
CA TRP A 106 5.97 33.77 -30.16
C TRP A 106 6.15 34.81 -29.06
N SER A 107 5.17 35.70 -28.86
CA SER A 107 5.18 36.63 -27.71
C SER A 107 5.14 35.90 -26.37
N GLY A 108 4.44 34.75 -26.29
CA GLY A 108 4.45 33.88 -25.12
C GLY A 108 5.77 33.12 -24.89
N LEU A 109 6.53 32.85 -25.97
CA LEU A 109 7.84 32.21 -25.90
C LEU A 109 8.92 33.17 -25.38
N ALA A 110 8.96 34.41 -25.88
CA ALA A 110 9.94 35.43 -25.47
C ALA A 110 9.81 35.86 -23.98
N THR A 111 8.60 35.82 -23.42
CA THR A 111 8.34 36.11 -22.00
C THR A 111 8.54 34.91 -21.06
N GLY A 112 8.69 33.69 -21.59
CA GLY A 112 8.76 32.43 -20.85
C GLY A 112 10.16 31.98 -20.37
N GLY A 113 11.22 32.69 -20.75
CA GLY A 113 12.62 32.25 -20.57
C GLY A 113 13.15 32.16 -19.13
N ARG A 114 12.45 32.69 -18.11
CA ARG A 114 12.91 32.64 -16.71
C ARG A 114 12.23 31.61 -15.82
N VAL A 115 11.13 31.01 -16.27
CA VAL A 115 10.35 30.02 -15.49
C VAL A 115 10.67 28.58 -15.90
N LEU A 116 11.26 28.37 -17.09
CA LEU A 116 11.56 27.04 -17.64
C LEU A 116 12.79 26.35 -17.06
N GLN A 117 13.65 27.05 -16.28
CA GLN A 117 14.84 26.43 -15.69
C GLN A 117 14.55 25.62 -14.41
N LEU A 118 13.35 25.75 -13.82
CA LEU A 118 12.93 25.00 -12.62
C LEU A 118 11.90 23.88 -12.88
N VAL A 119 11.38 23.76 -14.11
CA VAL A 119 10.35 22.76 -14.47
C VAL A 119 10.82 21.76 -15.55
N SER A 120 12.03 21.95 -16.12
CA SER A 120 12.56 21.10 -17.20
C SER A 120 13.32 19.83 -16.77
N GLU A 121 13.41 19.48 -15.48
CA GLU A 121 14.16 18.28 -15.02
C GLU A 121 13.31 17.11 -14.51
N ASN A 122 12.03 16.99 -14.87
CA ASN A 122 11.20 15.85 -14.43
C ASN A 122 10.45 15.09 -15.55
N HIS A 123 11.13 14.79 -16.66
CA HIS A 123 10.64 13.79 -17.63
C HIS A 123 11.40 12.47 -17.45
N ARG A 124 10.74 11.44 -16.90
CA ARG A 124 11.31 10.09 -16.74
C ARG A 124 11.77 9.49 -18.07
N PHE A 125 11.07 9.76 -19.17
CA PHE A 125 11.38 9.23 -20.49
C PHE A 125 11.81 10.34 -21.44
N GLU A 126 13.08 10.31 -21.86
CA GLU A 126 13.66 11.18 -22.87
C GLU A 126 13.46 10.53 -24.25
N ILE A 127 12.69 11.16 -25.14
CA ILE A 127 12.46 10.65 -26.49
C ILE A 127 13.74 10.84 -27.30
N ILE A 128 14.25 9.75 -27.89
CA ILE A 128 15.47 9.74 -28.70
C ILE A 128 15.12 9.85 -30.18
N ALA A 129 14.16 9.04 -30.65
CA ALA A 129 13.77 8.95 -32.05
C ALA A 129 12.40 8.30 -32.19
N GLU A 130 11.73 8.54 -33.30
CA GLU A 130 10.57 7.75 -33.69
C GLU A 130 11.01 6.33 -34.10
N HIS A 131 10.29 5.31 -33.63
CA HIS A 131 10.62 3.91 -33.93
C HIS A 131 9.65 3.28 -34.94
N ALA A 132 8.33 3.51 -34.77
CA ALA A 132 7.29 3.04 -35.69
C ALA A 132 5.96 3.80 -35.48
N ARG A 133 5.13 3.94 -36.52
CA ARG A 133 3.77 4.48 -36.43
C ARG A 133 2.72 3.39 -36.66
N GLY A 134 1.75 3.29 -35.76
CA GLY A 134 0.58 2.41 -35.87
C GLY A 134 -0.74 3.15 -36.11
N GLY A 135 -1.85 2.39 -36.12
CA GLY A 135 -3.21 2.93 -36.34
C GLY A 135 -3.74 3.79 -35.19
N LEU A 136 -3.66 3.27 -33.96
CA LEU A 136 -4.14 3.91 -32.71
C LEU A 136 -3.06 4.74 -32.01
N GLY A 137 -1.80 4.30 -32.07
CA GLY A 137 -0.67 4.93 -31.38
C GLY A 137 0.62 4.90 -32.18
N GLU A 138 1.61 5.66 -31.73
CA GLU A 138 2.98 5.65 -32.26
C GLU A 138 3.97 5.16 -31.20
N VAL A 139 5.01 4.46 -31.65
CA VAL A 139 6.06 3.88 -30.80
C VAL A 139 7.33 4.69 -31.00
N LEU A 140 7.83 5.24 -29.90
CA LEU A 140 9.04 6.04 -29.84
C LEU A 140 10.15 5.26 -29.15
N LEU A 141 11.38 5.43 -29.61
CA LEU A 141 12.56 5.03 -28.86
C LEU A 141 12.81 6.09 -27.78
N ALA A 142 12.79 5.70 -26.51
CA ALA A 142 13.07 6.61 -25.40
C ALA A 142 14.17 6.06 -24.49
N ARG A 143 14.85 6.96 -23.76
CA ARG A 143 15.71 6.62 -22.62
C ARG A 143 14.91 6.82 -21.35
N ASP A 144 14.72 5.76 -20.58
CA ASP A 144 14.29 5.87 -19.19
C ASP A 144 15.46 6.46 -18.39
N ARG A 145 15.33 7.72 -17.93
CA ARG A 145 16.37 8.44 -17.18
C ARG A 145 16.54 7.92 -15.75
N GLN A 146 15.51 7.29 -15.17
CA GLN A 146 15.58 6.71 -13.83
C GLN A 146 16.38 5.40 -13.82
N LEU A 147 16.13 4.54 -14.82
CA LEU A 147 16.79 3.24 -14.94
C LEU A 147 17.97 3.23 -15.93
N ASN A 148 18.24 4.37 -16.57
CA ASN A 148 19.26 4.57 -17.61
C ASN A 148 19.28 3.47 -18.69
N ARG A 149 18.09 3.13 -19.23
CA ARG A 149 17.93 2.11 -20.28
C ARG A 149 17.10 2.62 -21.46
N LYS A 150 17.31 2.04 -22.64
CA LYS A 150 16.45 2.31 -23.80
C LYS A 150 15.18 1.48 -23.72
N VAL A 151 14.04 2.12 -23.91
CA VAL A 151 12.70 1.52 -23.91
C VAL A 151 11.94 1.88 -25.18
N ALA A 152 10.93 1.08 -25.52
CA ALA A 152 9.93 1.45 -26.52
C ALA A 152 8.76 2.12 -25.79
N LEU A 153 8.44 3.36 -26.14
CA LEU A 153 7.39 4.16 -25.54
C LEU A 153 6.24 4.29 -26.54
N LYS A 154 5.12 3.61 -26.32
CA LYS A 154 3.92 3.77 -27.15
C LYS A 154 3.06 4.88 -26.58
N ARG A 155 2.58 5.79 -27.42
CA ARG A 155 1.63 6.86 -27.06
C ARG A 155 0.47 6.92 -28.05
N ILE A 156 -0.68 7.39 -27.60
CA ILE A 156 -1.85 7.57 -28.46
C ILE A 156 -1.61 8.71 -29.46
N ARG A 157 -2.07 8.57 -30.70
CA ARG A 157 -1.93 9.64 -31.70
C ARG A 157 -2.87 10.80 -31.35
N GLU A 158 -2.43 12.04 -31.57
CA GLU A 158 -3.18 13.26 -31.29
C GLU A 158 -4.61 13.24 -31.86
N LYS A 159 -4.79 12.78 -33.11
CA LYS A 159 -6.12 12.63 -33.74
C LYS A 159 -7.13 11.75 -32.98
N TRP A 160 -6.65 10.90 -32.06
CA TRP A 160 -7.47 10.00 -31.25
C TRP A 160 -7.39 10.34 -29.76
N ALA A 161 -6.58 11.32 -29.36
CA ALA A 161 -6.31 11.66 -27.96
C ALA A 161 -7.57 12.14 -27.21
N ASP A 162 -8.50 12.78 -27.92
CA ASP A 162 -9.78 13.25 -27.36
C ASP A 162 -10.92 12.22 -27.45
N ASN A 163 -10.68 11.07 -28.09
CA ASN A 163 -11.69 10.02 -28.22
C ASN A 163 -11.63 9.06 -27.01
N GLU A 164 -12.62 9.15 -26.12
CA GLU A 164 -12.69 8.38 -24.88
C GLU A 164 -12.60 6.86 -25.09
N HIS A 165 -13.21 6.33 -26.15
CA HIS A 165 -13.12 4.91 -26.48
C HIS A 165 -11.76 4.50 -27.02
N ALA A 166 -11.09 5.38 -27.77
CA ALA A 166 -9.73 5.15 -28.25
C ALA A 166 -8.73 5.10 -27.08
N ARG A 167 -8.90 6.00 -26.10
CA ARG A 167 -8.13 6.00 -24.85
C ARG A 167 -8.35 4.73 -24.03
N SER A 168 -9.60 4.33 -23.83
CA SER A 168 -9.96 3.12 -23.10
C SER A 168 -9.38 1.86 -23.74
N ARG A 169 -9.38 1.77 -25.08
CA ARG A 169 -8.73 0.65 -25.78
C ARG A 169 -7.21 0.67 -25.66
N PHE A 170 -6.61 1.85 -25.75
CA PHE A 170 -5.16 2.02 -25.61
C PHE A 170 -4.67 1.60 -24.21
N GLN A 171 -5.44 1.95 -23.18
CA GLN A 171 -5.20 1.52 -21.81
C GLN A 171 -5.43 0.01 -21.63
N LEU A 172 -6.53 -0.52 -22.15
CA LEU A 172 -6.83 -1.95 -22.08
C LEU A 172 -5.74 -2.81 -22.75
N GLU A 173 -5.15 -2.35 -23.84
CA GLU A 173 -4.00 -3.01 -24.50
C GLU A 173 -2.80 -3.12 -23.55
N ALA A 174 -2.45 -2.03 -22.86
CA ALA A 174 -1.36 -2.02 -21.89
C ALA A 174 -1.66 -2.93 -20.69
N GLU A 175 -2.89 -2.93 -20.20
CA GLU A 175 -3.33 -3.79 -19.09
C GLU A 175 -3.32 -5.28 -19.46
N ILE A 176 -3.84 -5.65 -20.63
CA ILE A 176 -3.82 -7.03 -21.11
C ILE A 176 -2.38 -7.52 -21.30
N THR A 177 -1.54 -6.70 -21.93
CA THR A 177 -0.12 -7.05 -22.15
C THR A 177 0.62 -7.18 -20.81
N GLY A 178 0.35 -6.29 -19.86
CA GLY A 178 0.95 -6.32 -18.52
C GLY A 178 0.51 -7.51 -17.66
N ARG A 179 -0.68 -8.07 -17.89
CA ARG A 179 -1.18 -9.28 -17.18
C ARG A 179 -0.56 -10.59 -17.70
N LEU A 180 0.08 -10.57 -18.86
CA LEU A 180 0.62 -11.76 -19.52
C LEU A 180 2.12 -11.92 -19.24
N GLU A 181 2.43 -12.58 -18.13
CA GLU A 181 3.82 -12.90 -17.73
C GLU A 181 4.32 -14.18 -18.41
N HIS A 182 4.82 -14.08 -19.64
CA HIS A 182 5.41 -15.22 -20.37
C HIS A 182 6.65 -14.78 -21.17
N PRO A 183 7.70 -15.61 -21.30
CA PRO A 183 8.91 -15.26 -22.06
C PRO A 183 8.65 -14.91 -23.52
N GLY A 184 7.52 -15.36 -24.07
CA GLY A 184 7.05 -15.02 -25.42
C GLY A 184 6.15 -13.80 -25.52
N VAL A 185 5.94 -13.04 -24.45
CA VAL A 185 5.14 -11.79 -24.44
C VAL A 185 6.04 -10.62 -24.09
N VAL A 186 5.85 -9.47 -24.76
CA VAL A 186 6.65 -8.28 -24.49
C VAL A 186 6.34 -7.68 -23.11
N PRO A 187 7.32 -7.51 -22.21
CA PRO A 187 7.07 -6.91 -20.90
C PRO A 187 6.72 -5.42 -20.98
N VAL A 188 5.66 -5.02 -20.28
CA VAL A 188 5.29 -3.61 -20.04
C VAL A 188 5.95 -3.16 -18.72
N TYR A 189 6.62 -2.02 -18.76
CA TYR A 189 7.39 -1.45 -17.64
C TYR A 189 6.68 -0.32 -16.91
N ALA A 190 5.83 0.43 -17.61
CA ALA A 190 5.07 1.53 -17.03
C ALA A 190 3.87 1.88 -17.93
N LEU A 191 2.77 2.28 -17.33
CA LEU A 191 1.66 3.00 -17.96
C LEU A 191 1.54 4.35 -17.24
N GLY A 192 1.38 5.43 -17.98
CA GLY A 192 1.36 6.77 -17.41
C GLY A 192 0.66 7.79 -18.29
N GLN A 193 0.46 8.97 -17.73
CA GLN A 193 -0.14 10.11 -18.41
C GLN A 193 0.77 11.33 -18.24
N ARG A 194 0.97 12.10 -19.32
CA ARG A 194 1.72 13.37 -19.28
C ARG A 194 0.82 14.51 -18.77
N PRO A 195 1.40 15.63 -18.28
CA PRO A 195 0.63 16.79 -17.80
C PRO A 195 -0.33 17.42 -18.83
N ASP A 196 -0.06 17.22 -20.12
CA ASP A 196 -0.91 17.60 -21.25
C ASP A 196 -2.08 16.63 -21.50
N GLY A 197 -2.20 15.56 -20.70
CA GLY A 197 -3.25 14.56 -20.79
C GLY A 197 -2.93 13.37 -21.69
N GLU A 198 -1.78 13.34 -22.37
CA GLU A 198 -1.36 12.27 -23.29
C GLU A 198 -1.05 10.96 -22.54
N ILE A 199 -1.77 9.87 -22.87
CA ILE A 199 -1.54 8.54 -22.29
C ILE A 199 -0.43 7.83 -23.06
N TYR A 200 0.50 7.23 -22.31
CA TYR A 200 1.59 6.44 -22.86
C TYR A 200 1.86 5.19 -22.02
N TYR A 201 2.47 4.17 -22.62
CA TYR A 201 3.06 3.07 -21.87
C TYR A 201 4.45 2.71 -22.42
N ALA A 202 5.37 2.39 -21.50
CA ALA A 202 6.73 1.99 -21.80
C ALA A 202 6.87 0.46 -21.74
N MET A 203 7.50 -0.14 -22.72
CA MET A 203 7.72 -1.58 -22.83
C MET A 203 9.17 -1.89 -23.23
N ARG A 204 9.53 -3.17 -23.19
CA ARG A 204 10.86 -3.63 -23.63
C ARG A 204 11.12 -3.22 -25.08
N LEU A 205 12.24 -2.53 -25.33
CA LEU A 205 12.71 -2.30 -26.69
C LEU A 205 13.20 -3.63 -27.29
N ILE A 206 12.46 -4.14 -28.27
CA ILE A 206 12.81 -5.39 -28.93
C ILE A 206 13.84 -5.10 -30.02
N ARG A 207 15.00 -5.76 -29.94
CA ARG A 207 16.05 -5.69 -30.96
C ARG A 207 16.02 -6.96 -31.79
N GLY A 208 15.55 -6.86 -33.03
CA GLY A 208 15.29 -8.04 -33.85
C GLY A 208 14.64 -7.69 -35.18
N LYS A 209 14.13 -8.72 -35.86
CA LYS A 209 13.29 -8.60 -37.06
C LYS A 209 11.97 -9.35 -36.83
N SER A 210 10.93 -9.01 -37.58
CA SER A 210 9.67 -9.76 -37.53
C SER A 210 9.85 -11.18 -38.10
N LEU A 211 8.97 -12.10 -37.73
CA LEU A 211 8.90 -13.44 -38.33
C LEU A 211 8.61 -13.34 -39.83
N GLU A 212 7.84 -12.33 -40.25
CA GLU A 212 7.61 -12.00 -41.66
C GLU A 212 8.92 -11.72 -42.40
N ALA A 213 9.74 -10.79 -41.90
CA ALA A 213 11.03 -10.46 -42.52
C ALA A 213 11.99 -11.66 -42.53
N ALA A 214 11.95 -12.50 -41.50
CA ALA A 214 12.74 -13.73 -41.44
C ALA A 214 12.29 -14.76 -42.49
N ALA A 215 10.98 -14.91 -42.68
CA ALA A 215 10.40 -15.78 -43.70
C ALA A 215 10.68 -15.26 -45.11
N ASP A 216 10.57 -13.95 -45.34
CA ASP A 216 10.86 -13.32 -46.63
C ASP A 216 12.33 -13.47 -47.02
N GLU A 217 13.25 -13.30 -46.05
CA GLU A 217 14.68 -13.56 -46.26
C GLU A 217 14.94 -15.01 -46.62
N PHE A 218 14.30 -15.95 -45.90
CA PHE A 218 14.38 -17.39 -46.18
C PHE A 218 13.89 -17.72 -47.60
N HIS A 219 12.72 -17.23 -48.00
CA HIS A 219 12.14 -17.46 -49.33
C HIS A 219 12.92 -16.75 -50.44
N SER A 220 13.50 -15.58 -50.16
CA SER A 220 14.32 -14.82 -51.11
C SER A 220 15.68 -15.48 -51.35
N ALA A 221 16.35 -15.96 -50.29
CA ALA A 221 17.67 -16.59 -50.35
C ALA A 221 17.64 -17.96 -51.05
N MET A 222 16.50 -18.65 -51.01
CA MET A 222 16.41 -20.06 -51.43
C MET A 222 15.74 -20.30 -52.78
N LYS A 223 15.41 -19.24 -53.55
CA LYS A 223 14.92 -19.36 -54.93
C LYS A 223 15.84 -20.25 -55.79
N GLY A 224 15.39 -21.49 -56.06
CA GLY A 224 16.09 -22.46 -56.92
C GLY A 224 16.70 -23.69 -56.23
N HIS A 225 16.63 -23.84 -54.90
CA HIS A 225 17.25 -24.97 -54.18
C HIS A 225 16.27 -26.15 -53.95
N LYS A 226 16.63 -27.37 -54.41
CA LYS A 226 15.78 -28.58 -54.33
C LYS A 226 15.54 -29.12 -52.90
N GLN A 227 16.31 -28.70 -51.89
CA GLN A 227 16.21 -29.16 -50.49
C GLN A 227 15.71 -28.05 -49.54
N HIS A 228 14.88 -27.15 -50.06
CA HIS A 228 14.39 -25.95 -49.40
C HIS A 228 13.88 -26.15 -47.95
N PHE A 229 13.02 -27.15 -47.72
CA PHE A 229 12.38 -27.42 -46.43
C PHE A 229 13.15 -28.39 -45.50
N GLN A 230 14.37 -28.79 -45.88
CA GLN A 230 15.27 -29.60 -45.04
C GLN A 230 16.41 -28.77 -44.44
N SER A 231 16.44 -27.48 -44.75
CA SER A 231 17.46 -26.54 -44.30
C SER A 231 17.38 -26.29 -42.79
N PRO A 232 18.51 -26.10 -42.09
CA PRO A 232 18.54 -25.68 -40.69
C PRO A 232 17.75 -24.39 -40.45
N GLU A 233 17.78 -23.45 -41.39
CA GLU A 233 17.10 -22.15 -41.31
C GLU A 233 15.57 -22.33 -41.28
N PHE A 234 15.01 -23.21 -42.10
CA PHE A 234 13.57 -23.52 -42.05
C PHE A 234 13.18 -24.23 -40.75
N ARG A 235 14.05 -25.12 -40.25
CA ARG A 235 13.82 -25.82 -38.98
C ARG A 235 13.85 -24.85 -37.79
N ASP A 236 14.72 -23.84 -37.81
CA ASP A 236 14.71 -22.75 -36.82
C ASP A 236 13.39 -21.97 -36.90
N LEU A 237 12.91 -21.58 -38.10
CA LEU A 237 11.62 -20.91 -38.26
C LEU A 237 10.44 -21.74 -37.70
N LEU A 238 10.44 -23.06 -37.88
CA LEU A 238 9.43 -23.94 -37.28
C LEU A 238 9.59 -24.04 -35.75
N GLY A 239 10.82 -24.02 -35.23
CA GLY A 239 11.07 -23.90 -33.80
C GLY A 239 10.49 -22.61 -33.22
N ARG A 240 10.71 -21.46 -33.89
CA ARG A 240 10.07 -20.17 -33.53
C ARG A 240 8.55 -20.28 -33.55
N PHE A 241 7.99 -20.95 -34.55
CA PHE A 241 6.55 -21.12 -34.64
C PHE A 241 5.99 -21.95 -33.46
N ILE A 242 6.72 -22.98 -32.99
CA ILE A 242 6.35 -23.74 -31.80
C ILE A 242 6.36 -22.84 -30.56
N ASP A 243 7.35 -21.96 -30.39
CA ASP A 243 7.37 -20.97 -29.29
C ASP A 243 6.11 -20.08 -29.29
N VAL A 244 5.65 -19.67 -30.48
CA VAL A 244 4.42 -18.88 -30.63
C VAL A 244 3.20 -19.71 -30.25
N CYS A 245 3.10 -20.97 -30.68
CA CYS A 245 2.02 -21.87 -30.27
C CYS A 245 1.94 -22.00 -28.74
N ASN A 246 3.09 -22.15 -28.07
CA ASN A 246 3.15 -22.21 -26.61
C ASN A 246 2.72 -20.89 -25.95
N THR A 247 3.15 -19.76 -26.51
CA THR A 247 2.77 -18.41 -26.03
C THR A 247 1.27 -18.16 -26.13
N ILE A 248 0.64 -18.55 -27.24
CA ILE A 248 -0.81 -18.39 -27.43
C ILE A 248 -1.59 -19.38 -26.57
N SER A 249 -1.09 -20.60 -26.38
CA SER A 249 -1.69 -21.55 -25.44
C SER A 249 -1.67 -21.00 -24.01
N TYR A 250 -0.61 -20.28 -23.61
CA TYR A 250 -0.54 -19.59 -22.33
C TYR A 250 -1.56 -18.43 -22.24
N ALA A 251 -1.69 -17.61 -23.27
CA ALA A 251 -2.71 -16.55 -23.28
C ALA A 251 -4.14 -17.13 -23.16
N HIS A 252 -4.41 -18.24 -23.86
CA HIS A 252 -5.70 -18.94 -23.80
C HIS A 252 -5.99 -19.52 -22.40
N SER A 253 -4.98 -20.04 -21.69
CA SER A 253 -5.17 -20.53 -20.31
C SER A 253 -5.49 -19.39 -19.32
N ARG A 254 -5.10 -18.15 -19.65
CA ARG A 254 -5.49 -16.93 -18.93
C ARG A 254 -6.81 -16.32 -19.41
N GLY A 255 -7.53 -16.99 -20.29
CA GLY A 255 -8.81 -16.53 -20.84
C GLY A 255 -8.67 -15.33 -21.79
N ILE A 256 -7.49 -15.10 -22.37
CA ILE A 256 -7.21 -14.01 -23.30
C ILE A 256 -7.04 -14.57 -24.71
N ILE A 257 -7.79 -14.04 -25.68
CA ILE A 257 -7.66 -14.34 -27.11
C ILE A 257 -7.03 -13.15 -27.83
N HIS A 258 -6.11 -13.38 -28.78
CA HIS A 258 -5.32 -12.32 -29.45
C HIS A 258 -6.06 -11.67 -30.63
N ARG A 259 -6.70 -12.46 -31.50
CA ARG A 259 -7.53 -12.03 -32.65
C ARG A 259 -6.84 -11.29 -33.80
N ASP A 260 -5.52 -11.11 -33.78
CA ASP A 260 -4.75 -10.53 -34.92
C ASP A 260 -3.36 -11.19 -35.04
N LEU A 261 -3.33 -12.52 -35.00
CA LEU A 261 -2.10 -13.28 -35.19
C LEU A 261 -1.66 -13.29 -36.64
N LYS A 262 -0.47 -12.74 -36.89
CA LYS A 262 0.19 -12.69 -38.20
C LYS A 262 1.71 -12.63 -38.04
N PRO A 263 2.49 -13.00 -39.07
CA PRO A 263 3.96 -12.95 -39.01
C PRO A 263 4.55 -11.58 -38.61
N ALA A 264 3.90 -10.47 -38.96
CA ALA A 264 4.34 -9.12 -38.59
C ALA A 264 4.22 -8.81 -37.08
N ASN A 265 3.31 -9.49 -36.37
CA ASN A 265 3.09 -9.32 -34.93
C ASN A 265 3.93 -10.28 -34.07
N ILE A 266 4.92 -10.95 -34.69
CA ILE A 266 5.85 -11.87 -34.02
C ILE A 266 7.27 -11.35 -34.26
N MET A 267 7.99 -11.05 -33.18
CA MET A 267 9.34 -10.49 -33.20
C MET A 267 10.38 -11.52 -32.78
N LEU A 268 11.43 -11.67 -33.58
CA LEU A 268 12.55 -12.58 -33.34
C LEU A 268 13.75 -11.81 -32.79
N GLY A 269 14.11 -12.08 -31.53
CA GLY A 269 15.23 -11.46 -30.84
C GLY A 269 16.58 -12.09 -31.20
N LYS A 270 17.67 -11.33 -31.04
CA LYS A 270 19.04 -11.75 -31.40
C LYS A 270 19.58 -12.97 -30.63
N TYR A 271 19.00 -13.28 -29.48
CA TYR A 271 19.45 -14.37 -28.60
C TYR A 271 18.52 -15.58 -28.62
N GLY A 272 17.69 -15.70 -29.67
CA GLY A 272 16.74 -16.79 -29.81
C GLY A 272 15.47 -16.60 -28.98
N GLU A 273 15.04 -15.36 -28.77
CA GLU A 273 13.77 -15.03 -28.15
C GLU A 273 12.69 -14.89 -29.23
N THR A 274 11.48 -15.37 -28.96
CA THR A 274 10.32 -15.28 -29.87
C THR A 274 9.18 -14.55 -29.14
N LEU A 275 8.88 -13.30 -29.53
CA LEU A 275 7.95 -12.43 -28.80
C LEU A 275 6.70 -12.11 -29.63
N VAL A 276 5.51 -12.31 -29.09
CA VAL A 276 4.24 -11.87 -29.65
C VAL A 276 3.92 -10.45 -29.16
N VAL A 277 3.58 -9.57 -30.09
CA VAL A 277 3.31 -8.14 -29.86
C VAL A 277 1.94 -7.73 -30.42
N ASP A 278 1.51 -6.51 -30.06
CA ASP A 278 0.27 -5.87 -30.56
C ASP A 278 -1.04 -6.54 -30.11
N TRP A 279 -1.27 -6.56 -28.79
CA TRP A 279 -2.48 -7.09 -28.14
C TRP A 279 -3.71 -6.15 -28.26
N GLY A 280 -3.68 -5.15 -29.15
CA GLY A 280 -4.69 -4.09 -29.24
C GLY A 280 -6.08 -4.55 -29.68
N LEU A 281 -6.22 -5.80 -30.15
CA LEU A 281 -7.49 -6.44 -30.49
C LEU A 281 -7.87 -7.60 -29.56
N ALA A 282 -7.09 -7.81 -28.49
CA ALA A 282 -7.30 -8.93 -27.58
C ALA A 282 -8.62 -8.81 -26.78
N LYS A 283 -9.17 -9.95 -26.35
CA LYS A 283 -10.37 -9.99 -25.50
C LYS A 283 -10.26 -11.00 -24.38
N GLN A 284 -10.84 -10.65 -23.24
CA GLN A 284 -11.10 -11.55 -22.14
C GLN A 284 -12.40 -12.33 -22.39
N VAL A 285 -12.31 -13.66 -22.37
CA VAL A 285 -13.45 -14.56 -22.53
C VAL A 285 -14.41 -14.35 -21.33
N GLY A 286 -15.69 -14.06 -21.60
CA GLY A 286 -16.74 -13.87 -20.58
C GLY A 286 -17.14 -12.41 -20.29
N VAL A 287 -16.44 -11.41 -20.84
CA VAL A 287 -16.80 -9.98 -20.68
C VAL A 287 -17.58 -9.50 -21.91
N GLN A 288 -18.74 -8.86 -21.69
CA GLN A 288 -19.58 -8.28 -22.74
C GLN A 288 -19.07 -6.86 -23.06
N GLU A 289 -18.73 -6.58 -24.32
CA GLU A 289 -18.27 -5.26 -24.76
C GLU A 289 -19.47 -4.44 -25.27
N ASP A 290 -19.86 -3.37 -24.56
CA ASP A 290 -20.80 -2.37 -25.08
C ASP A 290 -20.04 -1.38 -25.97
N ILE A 291 -20.21 -1.49 -27.30
CA ILE A 291 -19.56 -0.60 -28.27
C ILE A 291 -20.62 0.18 -29.04
N PRO A 292 -20.63 1.53 -28.97
CA PRO A 292 -21.46 2.39 -29.81
C PRO A 292 -21.20 2.19 -31.32
N ASP A 293 -22.25 2.33 -32.14
CA ASP A 293 -22.21 2.06 -33.58
C ASP A 293 -21.22 2.96 -34.35
N ASP A 294 -20.97 4.15 -33.85
CA ASP A 294 -20.10 5.21 -34.38
C ASP A 294 -18.61 4.85 -34.38
N ILE A 295 -18.19 3.80 -33.65
CA ILE A 295 -16.80 3.31 -33.67
C ILE A 295 -16.65 2.03 -34.52
N LYS A 296 -17.74 1.48 -35.05
CA LYS A 296 -17.68 0.34 -35.96
C LYS A 296 -17.12 0.73 -37.33
N GLU A 297 -17.31 1.99 -37.77
CA GLU A 297 -16.76 2.50 -39.03
C GLU A 297 -15.23 2.73 -39.00
N SER A 298 -14.65 3.03 -37.83
CA SER A 298 -13.21 3.27 -37.68
C SER A 298 -12.34 1.99 -37.66
N ARG A 299 -12.94 0.79 -37.65
CA ARG A 299 -12.21 -0.49 -37.53
C ARG A 299 -11.63 -1.01 -38.86
N ILE A 300 -11.86 -0.31 -39.98
CA ILE A 300 -11.39 -0.70 -41.31
C ILE A 300 -10.62 0.45 -41.96
N LEU A 301 -9.40 0.77 -41.52
CA LEU A 301 -8.45 1.57 -42.30
C LEU A 301 -7.00 1.23 -41.89
N SER A 302 -6.44 0.17 -42.47
CA SER A 302 -4.99 0.11 -42.73
C SER A 302 -4.74 0.74 -44.09
N ASP A 303 -3.98 1.83 -44.11
CA ASP A 303 -3.69 2.65 -45.30
C ASP A 303 -2.94 1.85 -46.38
N SER A 304 -3.61 1.55 -47.49
CA SER A 304 -3.02 1.21 -48.79
C SER A 304 -4.07 1.36 -49.91
N GLY A 305 -4.07 2.50 -50.61
CA GLY A 305 -4.37 2.61 -52.05
C GLY A 305 -5.82 2.57 -52.58
N SER A 306 -6.39 3.76 -52.82
CA SER A 306 -7.38 4.16 -53.87
C SER A 306 -8.76 3.49 -54.01
N GLY A 307 -9.82 4.31 -53.92
CA GLY A 307 -10.96 4.28 -54.88
C GLY A 307 -12.34 3.76 -54.43
N SER A 308 -13.16 4.65 -53.84
CA SER A 308 -14.63 4.79 -53.95
C SER A 308 -15.55 3.58 -54.25
N ALA A 309 -16.32 3.13 -53.24
CA ALA A 309 -17.78 2.90 -53.25
C ALA A 309 -18.27 2.47 -51.84
N PRO A 310 -19.52 2.78 -51.42
CA PRO A 310 -20.03 2.39 -50.11
C PRO A 310 -20.75 1.04 -50.20
N THR A 311 -20.26 0.02 -49.51
CA THR A 311 -20.91 -1.30 -49.44
C THR A 311 -21.13 -1.68 -47.98
N GLN A 312 -22.41 -1.72 -47.58
CA GLN A 312 -22.87 -2.19 -46.27
C GLN A 312 -22.58 -3.69 -46.11
N PHE A 313 -21.47 -4.05 -45.45
CA PHE A 313 -21.27 -5.35 -44.82
C PHE A 313 -20.56 -5.17 -43.46
N GLY A 314 -21.09 -5.83 -42.42
CA GLY A 314 -20.86 -5.50 -41.01
C GLY A 314 -19.43 -5.67 -40.49
N SER A 315 -19.02 -4.73 -39.63
CA SER A 315 -17.90 -4.70 -38.68
C SER A 315 -16.96 -5.93 -38.60
N ALA A 316 -16.08 -6.12 -39.58
CA ALA A 316 -14.96 -7.07 -39.50
C ALA A 316 -13.81 -6.47 -38.65
N VAL A 317 -13.06 -7.33 -37.92
CA VAL A 317 -11.96 -6.93 -37.00
C VAL A 317 -10.71 -7.77 -37.27
N GLY A 318 -9.57 -7.11 -37.57
CA GLY A 318 -8.25 -7.75 -37.80
C GLY A 318 -7.62 -7.41 -39.17
N THR A 319 -6.52 -8.08 -39.51
CA THR A 319 -5.87 -7.97 -40.83
C THR A 319 -6.50 -8.95 -41.84
N PRO A 320 -7.20 -8.49 -42.90
CA PRO A 320 -8.06 -9.33 -43.73
C PRO A 320 -7.41 -10.61 -44.27
N GLN A 321 -6.13 -10.55 -44.64
CA GLN A 321 -5.40 -11.67 -45.25
C GLN A 321 -5.14 -12.86 -44.29
N TYR A 322 -5.31 -12.65 -42.97
CA TYR A 322 -5.07 -13.65 -41.91
C TYR A 322 -6.33 -13.95 -41.08
N MET A 323 -7.46 -13.27 -41.36
CA MET A 323 -8.70 -13.42 -40.59
C MET A 323 -9.29 -14.83 -40.72
N SER A 324 -9.86 -15.31 -39.62
CA SER A 324 -10.69 -16.51 -39.65
C SER A 324 -12.08 -16.24 -40.26
N PRO A 325 -12.80 -17.29 -40.73
CA PRO A 325 -14.16 -17.16 -41.24
C PRO A 325 -15.13 -16.47 -40.27
N GLU A 326 -15.05 -16.79 -38.96
CA GLU A 326 -15.89 -16.15 -37.96
C GLU A 326 -15.54 -14.66 -37.72
N GLN A 327 -14.28 -14.26 -37.93
CA GLN A 327 -13.87 -12.84 -37.88
C GLN A 327 -14.36 -12.07 -39.11
N ALA A 328 -14.25 -12.66 -40.30
CA ALA A 328 -14.74 -12.06 -41.55
C ALA A 328 -16.26 -11.85 -41.53
N MET A 329 -17.02 -12.75 -40.89
CA MET A 329 -18.48 -12.65 -40.72
C MET A 329 -18.93 -11.70 -39.60
N GLY A 330 -18.00 -11.11 -38.83
CA GLY A 330 -18.34 -10.23 -37.69
C GLY A 330 -19.10 -10.91 -36.55
N ARG A 331 -19.05 -12.25 -36.43
CA ARG A 331 -19.81 -13.02 -35.44
C ARG A 331 -19.11 -13.03 -34.08
N LEU A 332 -19.31 -11.94 -33.32
CA LEU A 332 -18.73 -11.73 -32.00
C LEU A 332 -19.01 -12.86 -30.99
N ASP A 333 -20.14 -13.56 -31.15
CA ASP A 333 -20.61 -14.69 -30.34
C ASP A 333 -19.83 -15.99 -30.59
N ARG A 334 -19.16 -16.10 -31.75
CA ARG A 334 -18.43 -17.32 -32.16
C ARG A 334 -16.91 -17.19 -32.09
N MET A 335 -16.40 -16.00 -31.79
CA MET A 335 -14.97 -15.79 -31.60
C MET A 335 -14.50 -16.36 -30.26
N GLY A 336 -13.50 -17.23 -30.31
CA GLY A 336 -12.92 -17.90 -29.14
C GLY A 336 -11.51 -18.42 -29.43
N PRO A 337 -10.93 -19.27 -28.57
CA PRO A 337 -9.55 -19.77 -28.72
C PRO A 337 -9.23 -20.37 -30.11
N LEU A 338 -10.22 -21.02 -30.73
CA LEU A 338 -10.08 -21.61 -32.07
C LEU A 338 -9.91 -20.59 -33.20
N THR A 339 -10.24 -19.32 -32.95
CA THR A 339 -9.96 -18.19 -33.85
C THR A 339 -8.46 -17.93 -33.96
N ASP A 340 -7.74 -17.94 -32.84
CA ASP A 340 -6.28 -17.79 -32.85
C ASP A 340 -5.57 -19.02 -33.45
N VAL A 341 -6.13 -20.23 -33.27
CA VAL A 341 -5.61 -21.44 -33.95
C VAL A 341 -5.66 -21.30 -35.47
N PHE A 342 -6.68 -20.63 -36.01
CA PHE A 342 -6.73 -20.30 -37.44
C PHE A 342 -5.65 -19.30 -37.83
N GLY A 343 -5.47 -18.22 -37.05
CA GLY A 343 -4.40 -17.23 -37.29
C GLY A 343 -2.98 -17.83 -37.24
N LEU A 344 -2.75 -18.80 -36.35
CA LEU A 344 -1.53 -19.62 -36.33
C LEU A 344 -1.42 -20.48 -37.60
N GLY A 345 -2.51 -21.08 -38.06
CA GLY A 345 -2.57 -21.80 -39.33
C GLY A 345 -2.22 -20.93 -40.54
N ALA A 346 -2.70 -19.67 -40.57
CA ALA A 346 -2.40 -18.69 -41.60
C ALA A 346 -0.94 -18.20 -41.53
N THR A 347 -0.40 -18.05 -40.33
CA THR A 347 1.04 -17.78 -40.11
C THR A 347 1.90 -18.94 -40.60
N LEU A 348 1.54 -20.19 -40.29
CA LEU A 348 2.24 -21.38 -40.81
C LEU A 348 2.15 -21.48 -42.33
N TYR A 349 0.98 -21.15 -42.91
CA TYR A 349 0.82 -21.07 -44.36
C TYR A 349 1.85 -20.12 -44.96
N TYR A 350 1.97 -18.90 -44.42
CA TYR A 350 2.95 -17.91 -44.87
C TYR A 350 4.39 -18.44 -44.76
N LEU A 351 4.76 -19.11 -43.67
CA LEU A 351 6.09 -19.73 -43.54
C LEU A 351 6.35 -20.78 -44.63
N LEU A 352 5.33 -21.53 -45.05
CA LEU A 352 5.45 -22.57 -46.07
C LEU A 352 5.48 -22.03 -47.50
N THR A 353 4.76 -20.95 -47.80
CA THR A 353 4.54 -20.47 -49.18
C THR A 353 5.22 -19.14 -49.49
N GLY A 354 5.59 -18.36 -48.47
CA GLY A 354 6.08 -16.98 -48.61
C GLY A 354 4.98 -15.99 -49.00
N THR A 355 3.71 -16.40 -48.98
CA THR A 355 2.55 -15.57 -49.30
C THR A 355 1.38 -15.88 -48.36
N PRO A 356 0.52 -14.92 -48.03
CA PRO A 356 -0.64 -15.17 -47.18
C PRO A 356 -1.66 -16.08 -47.88
N PRO A 357 -2.54 -16.78 -47.13
CA PRO A 357 -3.54 -17.68 -47.72
C PRO A 357 -4.55 -16.96 -48.62
N GLN A 358 -4.84 -15.68 -48.37
CA GLN A 358 -5.78 -14.88 -49.14
C GLN A 358 -5.10 -13.64 -49.77
N PRO A 359 -4.38 -13.80 -50.89
CA PRO A 359 -3.78 -12.68 -51.59
C PRO A 359 -4.85 -11.88 -52.37
N GLY A 360 -4.72 -10.54 -52.37
CA GLY A 360 -5.57 -9.63 -53.13
C GLY A 360 -5.61 -8.22 -52.55
N ASP A 361 -6.11 -7.26 -53.34
CA ASP A 361 -6.19 -5.83 -52.96
C ASP A 361 -7.63 -5.38 -52.62
N SER A 362 -8.66 -6.13 -53.07
CA SER A 362 -10.07 -5.82 -52.76
C SER A 362 -10.54 -6.56 -51.50
N LEU A 363 -10.90 -5.79 -50.48
CA LEU A 363 -11.39 -6.30 -49.18
C LEU A 363 -12.63 -7.19 -49.33
N GLU A 364 -13.58 -6.81 -50.18
CA GLU A 364 -14.84 -7.53 -50.38
C GLU A 364 -14.59 -8.94 -50.95
N ASN A 365 -13.70 -9.04 -51.95
CA ASN A 365 -13.33 -10.33 -52.55
C ASN A 365 -12.55 -11.22 -51.57
N ILE A 366 -11.75 -10.64 -50.67
CA ILE A 366 -11.01 -11.38 -49.64
C ILE A 366 -11.98 -11.97 -48.62
N LEU A 367 -12.93 -11.16 -48.13
CA LEU A 367 -13.93 -11.60 -47.15
C LEU A 367 -14.83 -12.70 -47.71
N GLU A 368 -15.28 -12.58 -48.96
CA GLU A 368 -16.08 -13.61 -49.64
C GLU A 368 -15.34 -14.95 -49.75
N ARG A 369 -14.05 -14.92 -50.14
CA ARG A 369 -13.20 -16.13 -50.23
C ARG A 369 -12.92 -16.76 -48.87
N ILE A 370 -12.78 -15.95 -47.82
CA ILE A 370 -12.60 -16.44 -46.44
C ILE A 370 -13.86 -17.15 -45.95
N GLU A 371 -15.04 -16.60 -46.22
CA GLU A 371 -16.33 -17.22 -45.88
C GLU A 371 -16.51 -18.60 -46.53
N HIS A 372 -16.12 -18.75 -47.79
CA HIS A 372 -16.21 -20.01 -48.52
C HIS A 372 -15.03 -20.97 -48.27
N GLY A 373 -13.99 -20.54 -47.56
CA GLY A 373 -12.79 -21.33 -47.30
C GLY A 373 -11.92 -21.57 -48.54
N GLU A 374 -11.96 -20.65 -49.49
CA GLU A 374 -11.32 -20.78 -50.79
C GLU A 374 -9.92 -20.15 -50.78
N PHE A 375 -8.89 -20.99 -50.67
CA PHE A 375 -7.49 -20.60 -50.81
C PHE A 375 -6.69 -21.75 -51.44
N PRO A 376 -5.63 -21.45 -52.21
CA PRO A 376 -4.80 -22.49 -52.82
C PRO A 376 -4.08 -23.28 -51.72
N LYS A 377 -3.93 -24.60 -51.89
CA LYS A 377 -3.19 -25.41 -50.91
C LYS A 377 -1.71 -25.05 -50.95
N PRO A 378 -0.96 -25.19 -49.83
CA PRO A 378 0.47 -24.89 -49.81
C PRO A 378 1.29 -25.52 -50.95
N VAL A 379 1.02 -26.78 -51.32
CA VAL A 379 1.71 -27.46 -52.44
C VAL A 379 1.34 -26.91 -53.83
N GLU A 380 0.16 -26.28 -53.97
CA GLU A 380 -0.27 -25.64 -55.22
C GLU A 380 0.46 -24.31 -55.43
N VAL A 381 0.85 -23.63 -54.34
CA VAL A 381 1.65 -22.39 -54.38
C VAL A 381 3.15 -22.70 -54.44
N HIS A 382 3.63 -23.62 -53.60
CA HIS A 382 5.02 -24.01 -53.53
C HIS A 382 5.16 -25.55 -53.57
N PRO A 383 5.37 -26.17 -54.75
CA PRO A 383 5.33 -27.63 -54.94
C PRO A 383 6.29 -28.47 -54.08
N ALA A 384 7.36 -27.87 -53.54
CA ALA A 384 8.30 -28.56 -52.67
C ALA A 384 7.83 -28.70 -51.21
N VAL A 385 6.68 -28.11 -50.82
CA VAL A 385 6.16 -28.18 -49.45
C VAL A 385 5.91 -29.64 -49.04
N PRO A 386 6.46 -30.11 -47.89
CA PRO A 386 6.19 -31.45 -47.40
C PRO A 386 4.70 -31.68 -47.12
N LEU A 387 4.13 -32.75 -47.68
CA LEU A 387 2.73 -33.12 -47.48
C LEU A 387 2.30 -33.25 -45.99
N PRO A 388 3.16 -33.75 -45.07
CA PRO A 388 2.82 -33.73 -43.63
C PRO A 388 2.61 -32.32 -43.07
N LEU A 389 3.48 -31.36 -43.41
CA LEU A 389 3.34 -29.96 -42.95
C LEU A 389 2.13 -29.28 -43.59
N GLN A 390 1.82 -29.60 -44.85
CA GLN A 390 0.58 -29.17 -45.47
C GLN A 390 -0.65 -29.69 -44.71
N ALA A 391 -0.65 -30.96 -44.29
CA ALA A 391 -1.78 -31.53 -43.55
C ALA A 391 -2.01 -30.82 -42.22
N ILE A 392 -0.93 -30.48 -41.50
CA ILE A 392 -0.97 -29.69 -40.27
C ILE A 392 -1.58 -28.30 -40.55
N CYS A 393 -1.06 -27.59 -41.56
CA CYS A 393 -1.54 -26.27 -41.95
C CYS A 393 -3.03 -26.28 -42.35
N LEU A 394 -3.46 -27.22 -43.20
CA LEU A 394 -4.86 -27.31 -43.65
C LEU A 394 -5.83 -27.69 -42.53
N LYS A 395 -5.40 -28.47 -41.53
CA LYS A 395 -6.24 -28.72 -40.35
C LYS A 395 -6.43 -27.46 -39.52
N ALA A 396 -5.37 -26.68 -39.28
CA ALA A 396 -5.47 -25.41 -38.56
C ALA A 396 -6.37 -24.39 -39.30
N LEU A 397 -6.31 -24.38 -40.63
CA LEU A 397 -7.13 -23.52 -41.51
C LEU A 397 -8.53 -24.07 -41.83
N SER A 398 -9.04 -25.05 -41.06
CA SER A 398 -10.38 -25.58 -41.30
C SER A 398 -11.45 -24.48 -41.15
N VAL A 399 -12.36 -24.38 -42.12
CA VAL A 399 -13.45 -23.38 -42.10
C VAL A 399 -14.30 -23.51 -40.85
N ARG A 400 -14.60 -24.75 -40.44
CA ARG A 400 -15.34 -25.04 -39.21
C ARG A 400 -14.37 -25.05 -38.03
N PRO A 401 -14.62 -24.27 -36.95
CA PRO A 401 -13.76 -24.29 -35.76
C PRO A 401 -13.53 -25.69 -35.18
N SER A 402 -14.56 -26.55 -35.15
CA SER A 402 -14.45 -27.93 -34.65
C SER A 402 -13.56 -28.85 -35.50
N GLY A 403 -13.21 -28.45 -36.73
CA GLY A 403 -12.25 -29.16 -37.58
C GLY A 403 -10.80 -28.74 -37.35
N ARG A 404 -10.55 -27.71 -36.54
CA ARG A 404 -9.22 -27.19 -36.21
C ARG A 404 -8.60 -28.00 -35.06
N TYR A 405 -7.34 -27.70 -34.72
CA TYR A 405 -6.76 -28.22 -33.49
C TYR A 405 -7.51 -27.65 -32.27
N PRO A 406 -7.86 -28.48 -31.28
CA PRO A 406 -8.49 -28.04 -30.03
C PRO A 406 -7.69 -26.96 -29.29
N THR A 407 -6.35 -27.01 -29.37
CA THR A 407 -5.45 -26.06 -28.71
C THR A 407 -4.25 -25.71 -29.59
N PRO A 408 -3.62 -24.52 -29.42
CA PRO A 408 -2.36 -24.17 -30.08
C PRO A 408 -1.22 -25.15 -29.79
N THR A 409 -1.18 -25.72 -28.57
CA THR A 409 -0.15 -26.69 -28.17
C THR A 409 -0.23 -27.99 -28.98
N GLU A 410 -1.42 -28.47 -29.32
CA GLU A 410 -1.57 -29.65 -30.19
C GLU A 410 -1.10 -29.39 -31.62
N LEU A 411 -1.32 -28.18 -32.14
CA LEU A 411 -0.77 -27.75 -33.43
C LEU A 411 0.77 -27.74 -33.38
N GLY A 412 1.35 -27.16 -32.33
CA GLY A 412 2.81 -27.15 -32.12
C GLY A 412 3.40 -28.56 -31.99
N ARG A 413 2.72 -29.48 -31.30
CA ARG A 413 3.17 -30.87 -31.10
C ARG A 413 3.29 -31.66 -32.40
N ASP A 414 2.34 -31.52 -33.33
CA ASP A 414 2.45 -32.19 -34.64
C ASP A 414 3.63 -31.63 -35.47
N ILE A 415 4.01 -30.36 -35.29
CA ILE A 415 5.21 -29.76 -35.94
C ILE A 415 6.49 -30.27 -35.26
N ASP A 416 6.49 -30.40 -33.93
CA ASP A 416 7.62 -30.95 -33.17
C ASP A 416 7.88 -32.42 -33.52
N HIS A 417 6.83 -33.25 -33.58
CA HIS A 417 6.92 -34.63 -34.07
C HIS A 417 7.47 -34.69 -35.50
N TRP A 418 7.05 -33.78 -36.39
CA TRP A 418 7.61 -33.71 -37.74
C TRP A 418 9.10 -33.35 -37.73
N LEU A 419 9.53 -32.39 -36.89
CA LEU A 419 10.94 -32.04 -36.71
C LEU A 419 11.75 -33.22 -36.18
N ALA A 420 11.19 -34.02 -35.27
CA ALA A 420 11.82 -35.23 -34.70
C ALA A 420 11.81 -36.46 -35.63
N ASP A 421 11.24 -36.34 -36.85
CA ASP A 421 11.00 -37.45 -37.80
C ASP A 421 10.07 -38.55 -37.26
N GLU A 422 9.13 -38.16 -36.38
CA GLU A 422 8.11 -39.00 -35.77
C GLU A 422 6.76 -38.94 -36.52
N PRO A 423 5.87 -39.93 -36.37
CA PRO A 423 4.55 -39.91 -36.98
C PRO A 423 3.67 -38.77 -36.43
N ILE A 424 3.06 -37.98 -37.30
CA ILE A 424 2.13 -36.90 -36.93
C ILE A 424 0.68 -37.38 -36.96
N ALA A 425 -0.19 -36.81 -36.11
CA ALA A 425 -1.56 -37.31 -35.93
C ALA A 425 -2.44 -37.14 -37.19
N VAL A 426 -2.13 -36.14 -38.03
CA VAL A 426 -2.98 -35.68 -39.13
C VAL A 426 -2.58 -36.20 -40.51
N TYR A 427 -1.46 -36.91 -40.63
CA TYR A 427 -0.95 -37.43 -41.90
C TYR A 427 -0.47 -38.88 -41.75
N LYS A 428 -0.95 -39.76 -42.63
CA LYS A 428 -0.52 -41.17 -42.66
C LYS A 428 0.61 -41.33 -43.65
N ASP A 429 1.82 -41.59 -43.17
CA ASP A 429 2.98 -41.82 -44.03
C ASP A 429 2.81 -43.08 -44.91
N PRO A 430 3.25 -43.04 -46.18
CA PRO A 430 3.32 -44.22 -47.04
C PRO A 430 4.17 -45.33 -46.43
N MET A 431 3.77 -46.59 -46.63
CA MET A 431 4.44 -47.76 -46.03
C MET A 431 5.95 -47.83 -46.31
N LEU A 432 6.40 -47.35 -47.48
CA LEU A 432 7.81 -47.32 -47.90
C LEU A 432 8.64 -46.29 -47.10
N VAL A 433 8.04 -45.18 -46.65
CA VAL A 433 8.68 -44.15 -45.82
C VAL A 433 8.80 -44.63 -44.36
N ARG A 434 7.79 -45.37 -43.87
CA ARG A 434 7.84 -46.02 -42.55
C ARG A 434 8.93 -47.10 -42.47
N ALA A 435 9.10 -47.89 -43.53
CA ALA A 435 10.12 -48.93 -43.61
C ALA A 435 11.57 -48.36 -43.68
N THR A 436 11.76 -47.23 -44.36
CA THR A 436 13.07 -46.56 -44.47
C THR A 436 13.48 -45.81 -43.21
N ARG A 437 12.54 -45.19 -42.48
CA ARG A 437 12.77 -44.66 -41.12
C ARG A 437 13.14 -45.76 -40.13
N TRP A 438 12.46 -46.90 -40.19
CA TRP A 438 12.75 -48.08 -39.36
C TRP A 438 14.15 -48.66 -39.66
N GLY A 439 14.54 -48.74 -40.94
CA GLY A 439 15.87 -49.24 -41.34
C GLY A 439 17.05 -48.33 -41.01
N ARG A 440 16.85 -47.02 -40.84
CA ARG A 440 17.90 -46.06 -40.43
C ARG A 440 18.16 -46.07 -38.91
N LYS A 441 17.19 -46.49 -38.10
CA LYS A 441 17.28 -46.50 -36.63
C LYS A 441 17.82 -47.83 -36.06
N ASN A 442 17.91 -48.92 -36.84
CA ASN A 442 18.40 -50.24 -36.37
C ASN A 442 19.08 -51.08 -37.48
N GLN A 443 20.40 -50.90 -37.71
CA GLN A 443 21.16 -51.57 -38.79
C GLN A 443 21.54 -53.05 -38.55
N THR A 444 21.35 -53.60 -37.34
CA THR A 444 21.86 -54.94 -36.97
C THR A 444 20.81 -56.05 -36.89
N LEU A 445 19.52 -55.71 -36.89
CA LEU A 445 18.39 -56.67 -36.71
C LEU A 445 17.77 -57.18 -38.01
N ALA A 446 18.13 -56.60 -39.15
CA ALA A 446 17.54 -56.93 -40.44
C ALA A 446 18.06 -58.25 -41.04
N ALA A 447 19.18 -58.78 -40.52
CA ALA A 447 19.92 -59.82 -41.23
C ALA A 447 19.62 -61.25 -40.82
N SER A 448 18.94 -61.50 -39.70
CA SER A 448 18.74 -62.89 -39.30
C SER A 448 17.36 -63.17 -38.76
N THR A 449 16.56 -63.86 -39.56
CA THR A 449 16.38 -65.30 -39.36
C THR A 449 16.52 -65.80 -37.90
N ALA A 450 15.81 -65.17 -36.97
CA ALA A 450 15.25 -65.84 -35.80
C ALA A 450 13.73 -65.57 -35.74
N VAL A 451 13.17 -65.19 -36.89
CA VAL A 451 11.78 -65.28 -37.33
C VAL A 451 11.08 -66.57 -36.85
N ALA A 452 11.83 -67.67 -36.64
CA ALA A 452 11.29 -68.92 -36.10
C ALA A 452 11.13 -68.94 -34.57
N THR A 453 11.98 -68.24 -33.82
CA THR A 453 11.96 -68.19 -32.34
C THR A 453 10.94 -67.17 -31.83
N LEU A 454 10.67 -66.13 -32.64
CA LEU A 454 9.70 -65.06 -32.37
C LEU A 454 8.24 -65.56 -32.22
N LEU A 455 7.84 -66.69 -32.81
CA LEU A 455 6.47 -67.20 -32.67
C LEU A 455 6.20 -67.88 -31.32
N LEU A 456 7.20 -68.55 -30.74
CA LEU A 456 7.09 -69.20 -29.42
C LEU A 456 7.36 -68.23 -28.28
N ILE A 457 8.19 -67.20 -28.51
CA ILE A 457 8.34 -66.08 -27.59
C ILE A 457 7.13 -65.13 -27.66
N ALA A 458 6.49 -64.88 -28.82
CA ALA A 458 5.33 -63.97 -28.94
C ALA A 458 4.14 -64.32 -28.01
N GLY A 459 3.94 -65.60 -27.67
CA GLY A 459 2.95 -66.00 -26.66
C GLY A 459 3.34 -65.60 -25.23
N ALA A 460 4.62 -65.74 -24.88
CA ALA A 460 5.16 -65.34 -23.57
C ALA A 460 5.47 -63.82 -23.47
N PHE A 461 5.76 -63.18 -24.61
CA PHE A 461 6.13 -61.77 -24.75
C PHE A 461 4.90 -60.88 -24.86
N THR A 462 3.77 -61.31 -25.43
CA THR A 462 2.51 -60.55 -25.34
C THR A 462 2.02 -60.45 -23.89
N TRP A 463 2.22 -61.50 -23.08
CA TRP A 463 1.99 -61.43 -21.63
C TRP A 463 3.03 -60.52 -20.94
N ASN A 464 4.32 -60.65 -21.29
CA ASN A 464 5.38 -59.81 -20.72
C ASN A 464 5.35 -58.34 -21.21
N GLU A 465 4.76 -58.02 -22.36
CA GLU A 465 4.71 -56.69 -22.98
C GLU A 465 3.38 -55.97 -22.72
N VAL A 466 2.29 -56.71 -22.45
CA VAL A 466 1.14 -56.14 -21.74
C VAL A 466 1.52 -55.86 -20.28
N GLN A 467 2.32 -56.72 -19.64
CA GLN A 467 2.92 -56.42 -18.33
C GLN A 467 3.98 -55.32 -18.42
N HIS A 468 4.80 -55.22 -19.47
CA HIS A 468 5.81 -54.17 -19.61
C HIS A 468 5.21 -52.83 -20.04
N ASN A 469 4.14 -52.80 -20.84
CA ASN A 469 3.39 -51.56 -21.14
C ASN A 469 2.50 -51.14 -19.98
N ARG A 470 1.99 -52.09 -19.17
CA ARG A 470 1.37 -51.76 -17.88
C ARG A 470 2.42 -51.21 -16.94
N GLN A 471 3.59 -51.85 -16.81
CA GLN A 471 4.72 -51.34 -16.03
C GLN A 471 5.30 -50.04 -16.57
N GLN A 472 5.29 -49.77 -17.89
CA GLN A 472 5.76 -48.51 -18.46
C GLN A 472 4.73 -47.41 -18.30
N ARG A 473 3.43 -47.70 -18.42
CA ARG A 473 2.38 -46.72 -18.10
C ARG A 473 2.27 -46.47 -16.61
N GLU A 474 2.39 -47.52 -15.79
CA GLU A 474 2.49 -47.41 -14.35
C GLU A 474 3.78 -46.67 -13.98
N ALA A 475 4.91 -46.92 -14.63
CA ALA A 475 6.16 -46.17 -14.40
C ALA A 475 6.15 -44.76 -15.00
N GLU A 476 5.38 -44.48 -16.04
CA GLU A 476 5.18 -43.13 -16.60
C GLU A 476 4.20 -42.33 -15.76
N ILE A 477 3.14 -42.96 -15.24
CA ILE A 477 2.23 -42.39 -14.25
C ILE A 477 2.99 -42.17 -12.95
N GLU A 478 3.75 -43.15 -12.48
CA GLU A 478 4.60 -43.05 -11.29
C GLU A 478 5.68 -42.00 -11.48
N LYS A 479 6.33 -41.88 -12.65
CA LYS A 479 7.26 -40.78 -12.94
C LYS A 479 6.57 -39.43 -13.09
N ALA A 480 5.36 -39.38 -13.64
CA ALA A 480 4.60 -38.15 -13.76
C ALA A 480 4.10 -37.69 -12.39
N GLU A 481 3.69 -38.61 -11.52
CA GLU A 481 3.37 -38.40 -10.12
C GLU A 481 4.63 -38.02 -9.33
N GLU A 482 5.78 -38.65 -9.58
CA GLU A 482 7.07 -38.30 -8.97
C GLU A 482 7.54 -36.90 -9.40
N VAL A 483 7.41 -36.55 -10.69
CA VAL A 483 7.71 -35.20 -11.19
C VAL A 483 6.70 -34.18 -10.69
N ARG A 484 5.42 -34.52 -10.58
CA ARG A 484 4.38 -33.64 -10.02
C ARG A 484 4.62 -33.39 -8.54
N THR A 485 4.84 -34.44 -7.75
CA THR A 485 5.17 -34.35 -6.32
C THR A 485 6.49 -33.62 -6.11
N ALA A 486 7.50 -33.81 -6.97
CA ALA A 486 8.74 -33.03 -6.95
C ALA A 486 8.49 -31.54 -7.23
N ARG A 487 7.66 -31.19 -8.23
CA ARG A 487 7.28 -29.79 -8.50
C ARG A 487 6.50 -29.16 -7.36
N LEU A 488 5.59 -29.90 -6.72
CA LEU A 488 4.86 -29.43 -5.55
C LEU A 488 5.80 -29.22 -4.35
N ARG A 489 6.78 -30.12 -4.14
CA ARG A 489 7.83 -29.93 -3.14
C ARG A 489 8.74 -28.73 -3.46
N ASP A 490 9.09 -28.51 -4.72
CA ASP A 490 9.87 -27.36 -5.16
C ASP A 490 9.07 -26.05 -4.96
N SER A 491 7.76 -26.07 -5.25
CA SER A 491 6.83 -24.97 -4.99
C SER A 491 6.81 -24.63 -3.51
N LEU A 492 6.55 -25.61 -2.64
CA LEU A 492 6.62 -25.48 -1.18
C LEU A 492 7.95 -24.87 -0.71
N GLY A 493 9.08 -25.36 -1.23
CA GLY A 493 10.40 -24.84 -0.90
C GLY A 493 10.64 -23.40 -1.38
N SER A 494 10.03 -22.99 -2.50
CA SER A 494 10.09 -21.63 -3.00
C SER A 494 9.18 -20.68 -2.21
N THR A 495 7.98 -21.14 -1.86
CA THR A 495 7.00 -20.43 -1.05
C THR A 495 7.54 -20.20 0.36
N ALA A 496 8.15 -21.20 0.99
CA ALA A 496 8.79 -21.05 2.29
C ALA A 496 9.86 -19.94 2.27
N LYS A 497 10.77 -19.96 1.27
CA LYS A 497 11.80 -18.91 1.13
C LYS A 497 11.22 -17.52 0.90
N LEU A 498 10.14 -17.41 0.13
CA LEU A 498 9.48 -16.14 -0.12
C LEU A 498 8.78 -15.62 1.15
N VAL A 499 8.14 -16.51 1.91
CA VAL A 499 7.54 -16.18 3.20
C VAL A 499 8.61 -15.70 4.17
N ASP A 500 9.74 -16.40 4.30
CA ASP A 500 10.86 -15.97 5.14
C ASP A 500 11.34 -14.56 4.77
N GLN A 501 11.53 -14.28 3.47
CA GLN A 501 11.91 -12.94 2.98
C GLN A 501 10.84 -11.87 3.28
N LEU A 502 9.56 -12.22 3.19
CA LEU A 502 8.48 -11.29 3.50
C LEU A 502 8.41 -11.00 5.01
N LEU A 503 8.64 -12.02 5.84
CA LEU A 503 8.70 -11.89 7.30
C LEU A 503 9.88 -11.01 7.70
N GLU A 504 11.08 -11.23 7.14
CA GLU A 504 12.27 -10.38 7.36
C GLU A 504 11.98 -8.89 7.10
N ASN A 505 11.09 -8.60 6.15
CA ASN A 505 10.67 -7.24 5.80
C ASN A 505 9.40 -6.76 6.55
N GLY A 506 8.89 -7.52 7.53
CA GLY A 506 7.69 -7.20 8.31
C GLY A 506 6.37 -7.24 7.52
N ARG A 507 6.34 -7.91 6.35
CA ARG A 507 5.18 -7.93 5.44
C ARG A 507 4.24 -9.11 5.70
N PHE A 508 3.73 -9.22 6.93
CA PHE A 508 2.88 -10.33 7.38
C PHE A 508 1.63 -10.55 6.50
N SER A 509 0.90 -9.49 6.14
CA SER A 509 -0.30 -9.61 5.29
C SER A 509 -0.01 -10.22 3.91
N THR A 510 1.16 -9.91 3.35
CA THR A 510 1.58 -10.45 2.06
C THR A 510 2.02 -11.91 2.21
N ALA A 511 2.73 -12.25 3.30
CA ALA A 511 3.10 -13.62 3.61
C ALA A 511 1.87 -14.53 3.77
N VAL A 512 0.84 -14.08 4.49
CA VAL A 512 -0.45 -14.78 4.62
C VAL A 512 -1.10 -14.99 3.25
N SER A 513 -1.10 -13.99 2.38
CA SER A 513 -1.66 -14.13 1.02
C SER A 513 -0.90 -15.18 0.19
N VAL A 514 0.42 -15.25 0.31
CA VAL A 514 1.24 -16.25 -0.40
C VAL A 514 0.94 -17.66 0.15
N LEU A 515 0.88 -17.82 1.48
CA LEU A 515 0.54 -19.09 2.12
C LEU A 515 -0.86 -19.58 1.72
N ASN A 516 -1.85 -18.69 1.71
CA ASN A 516 -3.21 -19.04 1.31
C ASN A 516 -3.29 -19.48 -0.16
N GLY A 517 -2.50 -18.84 -1.05
CA GLY A 517 -2.36 -19.28 -2.43
C GLY A 517 -1.80 -20.70 -2.53
N GLU A 518 -0.77 -21.03 -1.75
CA GLU A 518 -0.19 -22.38 -1.74
C GLU A 518 -1.16 -23.42 -1.12
N ILE A 519 -1.86 -23.05 -0.04
CA ILE A 519 -2.89 -23.90 0.59
C ILE A 519 -3.98 -24.27 -0.43
N GLU A 520 -4.45 -23.31 -1.23
CA GLU A 520 -5.42 -23.59 -2.29
C GLU A 520 -4.89 -24.57 -3.34
N THR A 521 -3.60 -24.47 -3.71
CA THR A 521 -2.99 -25.42 -4.66
C THR A 521 -2.84 -26.82 -4.10
N LEU A 522 -2.63 -26.97 -2.79
CA LEU A 522 -2.38 -28.25 -2.13
C LEU A 522 -3.64 -28.90 -1.54
N ASN A 523 -4.76 -28.18 -1.46
CA ASN A 523 -5.97 -28.63 -0.75
C ASN A 523 -6.53 -29.96 -1.26
N ASP A 524 -6.38 -30.24 -2.55
CA ASP A 524 -6.91 -31.45 -3.19
C ASP A 524 -5.88 -32.61 -3.26
N GLU A 525 -4.66 -32.42 -2.74
CA GLU A 525 -3.57 -33.40 -2.83
C GLU A 525 -3.42 -34.20 -1.53
N ALA A 526 -3.83 -35.48 -1.55
CA ALA A 526 -3.84 -36.34 -0.35
C ALA A 526 -2.44 -36.52 0.29
N ASP A 527 -1.39 -36.61 -0.53
CA ASP A 527 0.00 -36.81 -0.10
C ASP A 527 0.58 -35.60 0.64
N PHE A 528 -0.02 -34.41 0.48
CA PHE A 528 0.41 -33.15 1.11
C PHE A 528 -0.58 -32.67 2.16
N SER A 529 -1.48 -33.53 2.63
CA SER A 529 -2.50 -33.15 3.61
C SER A 529 -1.89 -32.63 4.92
N ALA A 530 -0.81 -33.25 5.38
CA ALA A 530 -0.09 -32.82 6.59
C ALA A 530 0.62 -31.47 6.39
N GLU A 531 1.29 -31.27 5.25
CA GLU A 531 1.93 -30.01 4.88
C GLU A 531 0.89 -28.89 4.72
N CYS A 532 -0.25 -29.17 4.10
CA CYS A 532 -1.36 -28.23 3.95
C CYS A 532 -1.94 -27.82 5.32
N GLU A 533 -2.08 -28.77 6.26
CA GLU A 533 -2.47 -28.48 7.64
C GLU A 533 -1.43 -27.60 8.35
N GLN A 534 -0.13 -27.88 8.18
CA GLN A 534 0.94 -27.03 8.73
C GLN A 534 0.92 -25.61 8.15
N LEU A 535 0.74 -25.46 6.84
CA LEU A 535 0.63 -24.15 6.19
C LEU A 535 -0.60 -23.38 6.67
N ARG A 536 -1.74 -24.06 6.90
CA ARG A 536 -2.93 -23.42 7.49
C ARG A 536 -2.67 -22.91 8.90
N LEU A 537 -2.02 -23.71 9.74
CA LEU A 537 -1.63 -23.30 11.09
C LEU A 537 -0.67 -22.11 11.04
N GLN A 538 0.31 -22.14 10.15
CA GLN A 538 1.24 -21.03 9.93
C GLN A 538 0.53 -19.76 9.45
N SER A 539 -0.33 -19.87 8.43
CA SER A 539 -1.12 -18.76 7.89
C SER A 539 -1.99 -18.12 8.98
N SER A 540 -2.68 -18.94 9.77
CA SER A 540 -3.52 -18.50 10.89
C SER A 540 -2.72 -17.78 11.98
N ARG A 541 -1.53 -18.27 12.35
CA ARG A 541 -0.64 -17.60 13.32
C ARG A 541 -0.16 -16.24 12.80
N LEU A 542 0.31 -16.18 11.56
CA LEU A 542 0.78 -14.93 10.95
C LEU A 542 -0.33 -13.91 10.77
N GLU A 543 -1.56 -14.35 10.44
CA GLU A 543 -2.74 -13.48 10.38
C GLU A 543 -3.09 -12.92 11.75
N SER A 544 -3.01 -13.74 12.80
CA SER A 544 -3.23 -13.32 14.19
C SER A 544 -2.21 -12.27 14.62
N ILE A 545 -0.91 -12.49 14.33
CA ILE A 545 0.15 -11.49 14.59
C ILE A 545 -0.11 -10.20 13.82
N ASN A 546 -0.39 -10.27 12.52
CA ASN A 546 -0.65 -9.08 11.70
C ASN A 546 -1.83 -8.26 12.23
N THR A 547 -2.90 -8.94 12.62
CA THR A 547 -4.10 -8.32 13.18
C THR A 547 -3.80 -7.69 14.54
N ALA A 548 -3.10 -8.41 15.41
CA ALA A 548 -2.69 -7.90 16.72
C ALA A 548 -1.81 -6.64 16.61
N LEU A 549 -0.83 -6.63 15.69
CA LEU A 549 0.02 -5.46 15.43
C LEU A 549 -0.77 -4.27 14.86
N SER A 550 -1.74 -4.54 13.98
CA SER A 550 -2.62 -3.49 13.43
C SER A 550 -3.49 -2.86 14.52
N LEU A 551 -4.06 -3.67 15.42
CA LEU A 551 -4.84 -3.20 16.56
C LEU A 551 -3.97 -2.45 17.58
N ALA A 552 -2.74 -2.90 17.83
CA ALA A 552 -1.78 -2.19 18.67
C ALA A 552 -1.51 -0.77 18.14
N LEU A 553 -1.37 -0.63 16.82
CA LEU A 553 -1.19 0.66 16.19
C LEU A 553 -2.45 1.53 16.28
N GLU A 554 -3.65 0.95 16.10
CA GLU A 554 -4.92 1.66 16.30
C GLU A 554 -5.07 2.16 17.75
N ALA A 555 -4.72 1.34 18.74
CA ALA A 555 -4.69 1.75 20.14
C ALA A 555 -3.71 2.92 20.40
N GLN A 556 -2.50 2.87 19.85
CA GLN A 556 -1.54 3.97 20.00
C GLN A 556 -2.02 5.28 19.36
N LYS A 557 -2.74 5.21 18.22
CA LYS A 557 -3.39 6.38 17.61
C LYS A 557 -4.43 7.01 18.53
N ALA A 558 -5.15 6.19 19.32
CA ALA A 558 -6.17 6.66 20.25
C ALA A 558 -5.59 7.17 21.59
N ASN A 559 -4.48 6.59 22.06
CA ASN A 559 -3.85 6.86 23.37
C ASN A 559 -3.64 8.35 23.68
N PHE A 560 -3.28 9.13 22.66
CA PHE A 560 -2.73 10.47 22.90
C PHE A 560 -3.69 11.38 23.68
N LEU A 561 -5.00 11.37 23.42
CA LEU A 561 -5.94 12.29 24.10
C LEU A 561 -7.41 11.83 24.10
N ALA A 562 -7.74 10.71 23.47
CA ALA A 562 -9.09 10.17 23.50
C ALA A 562 -9.12 9.02 24.51
N MET A 563 -9.87 9.19 25.61
CA MET A 563 -10.47 8.02 26.24
C MET A 563 -11.56 7.54 25.31
N ASP A 564 -11.18 6.78 24.28
CA ASP A 564 -12.12 6.08 23.42
C ASP A 564 -12.19 4.63 23.90
N GLU A 565 -13.39 4.08 23.98
CA GLU A 565 -13.54 2.63 24.23
C GLU A 565 -12.77 1.83 23.17
N ASP A 566 -12.63 2.40 21.97
CA ASP A 566 -11.79 1.92 20.88
C ASP A 566 -10.35 1.60 21.30
N GLU A 567 -9.73 2.43 22.15
CA GLU A 567 -8.37 2.19 22.60
C GLU A 567 -8.28 0.94 23.47
N ILE A 568 -9.19 0.83 24.45
CA ILE A 568 -9.26 -0.30 25.37
C ILE A 568 -9.52 -1.57 24.58
N ILE A 569 -10.52 -1.53 23.70
CA ILE A 569 -10.95 -2.64 22.84
C ILE A 569 -9.82 -3.09 21.92
N ALA A 570 -9.16 -2.16 21.22
CA ALA A 570 -8.07 -2.48 20.32
C ALA A 570 -6.88 -3.09 21.09
N THR A 571 -6.56 -2.54 22.27
CA THR A 571 -5.46 -3.05 23.10
C THR A 571 -5.77 -4.44 23.65
N VAL A 572 -6.96 -4.66 24.20
CA VAL A 572 -7.38 -5.97 24.73
C VAL A 572 -7.39 -7.02 23.62
N ASN A 573 -7.96 -6.71 22.46
CA ASN A 573 -7.98 -7.64 21.33
C ASN A 573 -6.58 -7.96 20.79
N SER A 574 -5.71 -6.96 20.74
CA SER A 574 -4.31 -7.17 20.35
C SER A 574 -3.62 -8.18 21.26
N LEU A 575 -3.83 -8.07 22.58
CA LEU A 575 -3.26 -8.96 23.58
C LEU A 575 -3.91 -10.36 23.56
N GLU A 576 -5.23 -10.42 23.33
CA GLU A 576 -5.99 -11.67 23.24
C GLU A 576 -5.55 -12.53 22.05
N LEU A 577 -5.42 -11.94 20.87
CA LEU A 577 -4.94 -12.63 19.67
C LEU A 577 -3.53 -13.21 19.81
N LEU A 578 -2.77 -12.73 20.81
CA LEU A 578 -1.43 -13.20 21.13
C LEU A 578 -1.40 -14.15 22.33
N GLY A 579 -2.54 -14.50 22.92
CA GLY A 579 -2.64 -15.44 24.06
C GLY A 579 -2.06 -14.90 25.36
N VAL A 580 -1.97 -13.57 25.52
CA VAL A 580 -1.25 -12.94 26.65
C VAL A 580 -1.94 -13.19 27.99
N TRP A 581 -3.25 -13.40 27.98
CA TRP A 581 -4.05 -13.55 29.19
C TRP A 581 -4.09 -14.97 29.75
N ASP A 582 -3.66 -15.96 28.96
CA ASP A 582 -3.70 -17.37 29.33
C ASP A 582 -2.54 -17.77 30.26
N HIS A 583 -1.41 -17.05 30.15
CA HIS A 583 -0.15 -17.41 30.78
C HIS A 583 0.48 -16.24 31.53
N ALA A 584 0.91 -16.46 32.78
CA ALA A 584 1.64 -15.45 33.55
C ALA A 584 3.04 -15.15 32.97
N ASP A 585 3.61 -16.09 32.21
CA ASP A 585 4.86 -16.02 31.46
C ASP A 585 4.61 -15.87 29.95
N TRP A 586 3.63 -15.05 29.57
CA TRP A 586 3.19 -14.82 28.19
C TRP A 586 4.33 -14.68 27.16
N TRP A 587 5.47 -14.11 27.54
CA TRP A 587 6.65 -13.94 26.67
C TRP A 587 7.25 -15.27 26.16
N ASN A 588 6.94 -16.40 26.80
CA ASN A 588 7.33 -17.75 26.38
C ASN A 588 6.25 -18.44 25.52
N HIS A 589 5.01 -17.94 25.52
CA HIS A 589 3.85 -18.58 24.87
C HIS A 589 3.29 -17.77 23.70
N LEU A 590 3.97 -16.69 23.29
CA LEU A 590 3.62 -15.94 22.08
C LEU A 590 3.67 -16.85 20.84
N PRO A 591 2.82 -16.63 19.83
CA PRO A 591 2.78 -17.41 18.60
C PRO A 591 3.95 -17.09 17.66
N ALA A 592 5.19 -17.26 18.14
CA ALA A 592 6.41 -16.80 17.50
C ALA A 592 7.21 -17.92 16.80
N GLN A 593 6.60 -19.09 16.53
CA GLN A 593 7.31 -20.23 15.92
C GLN A 593 7.87 -19.91 14.52
N ASP A 594 7.22 -18.98 13.82
CA ASP A 594 7.56 -18.55 12.46
C ASP A 594 8.43 -17.28 12.45
N LEU A 595 8.79 -16.75 13.62
CA LEU A 595 9.53 -15.52 13.77
C LEU A 595 11.01 -15.80 14.07
N ASP A 596 11.89 -14.97 13.53
CA ASP A 596 13.27 -14.93 13.99
C ASP A 596 13.35 -14.35 15.42
N ALA A 597 14.54 -14.43 16.04
CA ALA A 597 14.73 -13.96 17.40
C ALA A 597 14.46 -12.44 17.57
N ALA A 598 14.81 -11.62 16.58
CA ALA A 598 14.61 -10.17 16.64
C ALA A 598 13.13 -9.79 16.49
N GLN A 599 12.42 -10.47 15.60
CA GLN A 599 10.98 -10.33 15.39
C GLN A 599 10.19 -10.79 16.62
N HIS A 600 10.56 -11.93 17.20
CA HIS A 600 9.94 -12.44 18.42
C HIS A 600 10.13 -11.45 19.57
N ASP A 601 11.33 -10.92 19.75
CA ASP A 601 11.57 -9.94 20.81
C ASP A 601 10.88 -8.59 20.52
N HIS A 602 10.78 -8.17 19.27
CA HIS A 602 9.96 -7.02 18.89
C HIS A 602 8.49 -7.25 19.28
N LEU A 603 7.94 -8.43 19.02
CA LEU A 603 6.59 -8.80 19.42
C LEU A 603 6.42 -8.74 20.96
N LYS A 604 7.40 -9.22 21.73
CA LYS A 604 7.39 -9.09 23.20
C LYS A 604 7.35 -7.62 23.65
N GLN A 605 8.12 -6.75 23.00
CA GLN A 605 8.13 -5.32 23.31
C GLN A 605 6.81 -4.64 22.95
N VAL A 606 6.16 -5.04 21.84
CA VAL A 606 4.82 -4.56 21.48
C VAL A 606 3.79 -4.99 22.53
N VAL A 607 3.80 -6.26 22.95
CA VAL A 607 2.92 -6.77 24.00
C VAL A 607 3.13 -6.01 25.31
N TYR A 608 4.38 -5.82 25.73
CA TYR A 608 4.71 -5.06 26.93
C TYR A 608 4.20 -3.61 26.86
N ARG A 609 4.46 -2.91 25.74
CA ARG A 609 3.95 -1.54 25.52
C ARG A 609 2.42 -1.49 25.58
N ASN A 610 1.73 -2.47 24.99
CA ASN A 610 0.27 -2.56 25.02
C ASN A 610 -0.27 -2.82 26.44
N LEU A 611 0.39 -3.67 27.25
CA LEU A 611 0.01 -3.85 28.65
C LEU A 611 0.21 -2.56 29.47
N VAL A 612 1.34 -1.87 29.26
CA VAL A 612 1.64 -0.59 29.91
C VAL A 612 0.62 0.48 29.49
N LEU A 613 0.25 0.52 28.22
CA LEU A 613 -0.79 1.38 27.66
C LEU A 613 -2.16 1.09 28.28
N LEU A 614 -2.58 -0.18 28.32
CA LEU A 614 -3.85 -0.58 28.90
C LEU A 614 -3.95 -0.21 30.39
N ALA A 615 -2.87 -0.41 31.15
CA ALA A 615 -2.78 0.01 32.54
C ALA A 615 -2.90 1.54 32.70
N SER A 616 -2.25 2.30 31.81
CA SER A 616 -2.36 3.76 31.73
C SER A 616 -3.81 4.17 31.51
N THR A 617 -4.49 3.56 30.54
CA THR A 617 -5.85 3.95 30.12
C THR A 617 -6.92 3.60 31.15
N TYR A 618 -6.86 2.42 31.79
CA TYR A 618 -7.72 2.14 32.95
C TYR A 618 -7.42 3.07 34.13
N THR A 619 -6.17 3.50 34.31
CA THR A 619 -5.82 4.48 35.36
C THR A 619 -6.42 5.86 35.05
N LYS A 620 -6.36 6.34 33.80
CA LYS A 620 -7.02 7.59 33.35
C LYS A 620 -8.54 7.53 33.60
N LEU A 621 -9.18 6.42 33.22
CA LEU A 621 -10.61 6.15 33.43
C LEU A 621 -10.98 6.18 34.92
N THR A 622 -10.16 5.53 35.75
CA THR A 622 -10.31 5.53 37.21
C THR A 622 -10.22 6.95 37.78
N GLY A 623 -9.26 7.75 37.29
CA GLY A 623 -9.13 9.16 37.66
C GLY A 623 -10.35 9.99 37.29
N MET A 624 -10.88 9.82 36.08
CA MET A 624 -12.03 10.57 35.56
C MET A 624 -13.35 10.25 36.26
N ARG A 625 -13.67 8.97 36.46
CA ARG A 625 -14.92 8.59 37.17
C ARG A 625 -14.94 9.10 38.61
N THR A 626 -13.76 9.26 39.22
CA THR A 626 -13.61 9.94 40.53
C THR A 626 -14.04 11.41 40.46
N LEU A 627 -13.73 12.12 39.36
CA LEU A 627 -14.12 13.51 39.13
C LEU A 627 -15.61 13.62 38.77
N ALA A 628 -16.13 12.71 37.93
CA ALA A 628 -17.54 12.68 37.54
C ALA A 628 -18.46 12.47 38.75
N ALA A 629 -18.13 11.52 39.64
CA ALA A 629 -18.85 11.30 40.90
C ALA A 629 -18.87 12.52 41.85
N SER A 630 -18.01 13.51 41.60
CA SER A 630 -17.96 14.77 42.35
C SER A 630 -18.63 15.96 41.66
N GLY A 631 -19.38 15.74 40.56
CA GLY A 631 -20.03 16.83 39.82
C GLY A 631 -19.05 17.67 38.99
N GLY A 632 -17.98 17.05 38.49
CA GLY A 632 -16.98 17.70 37.64
C GLY A 632 -15.97 18.58 38.38
N LYS A 633 -16.02 18.64 39.72
CA LYS A 633 -15.03 19.32 40.57
C LYS A 633 -14.75 18.48 41.80
N MET A 634 -13.47 18.27 42.11
CA MET A 634 -13.10 17.52 43.32
C MET A 634 -13.71 18.18 44.57
N PRO A 635 -14.37 17.44 45.47
CA PRO A 635 -15.09 18.05 46.60
C PRO A 635 -14.12 18.81 47.50
N PRO A 636 -14.52 19.97 48.04
CA PRO A 636 -13.62 20.80 48.85
C PRO A 636 -13.30 20.15 50.21
N THR A 637 -14.17 19.27 50.72
CA THR A 637 -14.01 18.59 52.00
C THR A 637 -13.28 17.25 51.86
N ILE A 638 -12.43 16.92 52.85
CA ILE A 638 -11.72 15.64 52.91
C ILE A 638 -12.71 14.48 52.84
N GLU A 639 -13.80 14.54 53.60
CA GLU A 639 -14.84 13.51 53.61
C GLU A 639 -15.54 13.34 52.24
N GLY A 640 -15.78 14.44 51.53
CA GLY A 640 -16.34 14.41 50.17
C GLY A 640 -15.38 13.77 49.15
N LYS A 641 -14.07 14.06 49.25
CA LYS A 641 -13.03 13.42 48.43
C LYS A 641 -12.97 11.92 48.66
N PHE A 642 -13.00 11.49 49.93
CA PHE A 642 -13.05 10.06 50.27
C PHE A 642 -14.29 9.38 49.68
N ARG A 643 -15.48 9.99 49.82
CA ARG A 643 -16.72 9.41 49.29
C ARG A 643 -16.73 9.24 47.76
N ALA A 644 -16.15 10.20 47.02
CA ALA A 644 -16.02 10.12 45.55
C ALA A 644 -14.96 9.08 45.08
N ILE A 645 -13.87 8.90 45.84
CA ILE A 645 -12.83 7.91 45.53
C ILE A 645 -13.32 6.47 45.77
N PHE A 646 -14.19 6.25 46.77
CA PHE A 646 -14.64 4.93 47.19
C PHE A 646 -16.04 4.52 46.67
N SER A 647 -16.57 5.22 45.67
CA SER A 647 -17.80 4.83 44.96
C SER A 647 -17.72 3.38 44.47
N ARG A 648 -18.87 2.71 44.29
CA ARG A 648 -18.90 1.35 43.75
C ARG A 648 -18.35 1.31 42.31
N ASP A 649 -18.66 2.35 41.53
CA ASP A 649 -18.20 2.53 40.16
C ASP A 649 -16.67 2.70 40.12
N GLY A 650 -15.96 1.95 39.27
CA GLY A 650 -14.51 2.06 39.12
C GLY A 650 -13.67 1.05 39.91
N LYS A 651 -14.28 0.14 40.71
CA LYS A 651 -13.51 -0.81 41.55
C LYS A 651 -12.98 -2.01 40.77
N ASP A 652 -13.73 -2.47 39.78
CA ASP A 652 -13.31 -3.62 38.98
C ASP A 652 -12.23 -3.21 37.97
N GLU A 653 -12.30 -2.00 37.42
CA GLU A 653 -11.21 -1.41 36.61
C GLU A 653 -9.93 -1.24 37.44
N ALA A 654 -10.05 -0.85 38.72
CA ALA A 654 -8.89 -0.79 39.60
C ALA A 654 -8.31 -2.18 39.90
N ARG A 655 -9.14 -3.23 40.04
CA ARG A 655 -8.63 -4.60 40.19
C ARG A 655 -7.95 -5.08 38.91
N ALA A 656 -8.54 -4.82 37.74
CA ALA A 656 -7.95 -5.12 36.44
C ALA A 656 -6.61 -4.38 36.27
N THR A 657 -6.56 -3.08 36.60
CA THR A 657 -5.32 -2.27 36.56
C THR A 657 -4.20 -2.91 37.39
N ILE A 658 -4.50 -3.40 38.60
CA ILE A 658 -3.50 -4.08 39.45
C ILE A 658 -2.99 -5.33 38.76
N LYS A 659 -3.87 -6.18 38.21
CA LYS A 659 -3.48 -7.41 37.52
C LYS A 659 -2.64 -7.13 36.28
N ILE A 660 -3.03 -6.16 35.46
CA ILE A 660 -2.30 -5.75 34.25
C ILE A 660 -0.93 -5.21 34.64
N CYS A 661 -0.85 -4.35 35.67
CA CYS A 661 0.43 -3.85 36.17
C CYS A 661 1.32 -4.98 36.69
N ASP A 662 0.76 -5.96 37.40
CA ASP A 662 1.50 -7.11 37.92
C ASP A 662 2.00 -8.00 36.76
N LEU A 663 1.17 -8.23 35.72
CA LEU A 663 1.54 -8.99 34.52
C LEU A 663 2.66 -8.31 33.72
N ALA A 664 2.54 -7.00 33.49
CA ALA A 664 3.56 -6.23 32.78
C ALA A 664 4.86 -6.12 33.59
N SER A 665 4.78 -5.90 34.90
CA SER A 665 5.95 -5.75 35.77
C SER A 665 6.77 -7.03 35.88
N ARG A 666 6.15 -8.21 35.78
CA ARG A 666 6.85 -9.50 35.70
C ARG A 666 7.76 -9.59 34.49
N PHE A 667 7.31 -9.06 33.34
CA PHE A 667 8.14 -8.99 32.15
C PHE A 667 9.26 -7.95 32.31
N GLN A 668 8.89 -6.71 32.59
CA GLN A 668 9.85 -5.63 32.77
C GLN A 668 9.30 -4.58 33.75
N PHE A 669 10.04 -4.33 34.83
CA PHE A 669 9.65 -3.35 35.83
C PHE A 669 9.70 -1.91 35.28
N ALA A 670 8.67 -1.11 35.56
CA ALA A 670 8.59 0.30 35.21
C ALA A 670 8.06 1.16 36.38
N GLU A 671 8.54 2.39 36.48
CA GLU A 671 8.11 3.32 37.54
C GLU A 671 6.65 3.77 37.32
N CYS A 672 6.20 3.89 36.07
CA CYS A 672 4.81 4.17 35.72
C CYS A 672 3.85 3.08 36.23
N LEU A 673 4.18 1.81 36.04
CA LEU A 673 3.36 0.66 36.49
C LEU A 673 3.26 0.61 38.01
N LYS A 674 4.38 0.85 38.71
CA LYS A 674 4.40 0.99 40.17
C LYS A 674 3.42 2.06 40.64
N TRP A 675 3.40 3.19 39.94
CA TRP A 675 2.53 4.30 40.25
C TRP A 675 1.05 3.99 39.96
N TYR A 676 0.72 3.48 38.77
CA TYR A 676 -0.63 3.06 38.36
C TYR A 676 -1.23 2.03 39.32
N ARG A 677 -0.45 0.98 39.64
CA ARG A 677 -0.82 -0.03 40.62
C ARG A 677 -1.11 0.58 41.99
N GLY A 678 -0.31 1.55 42.43
CA GLY A 678 -0.49 2.25 43.70
C GLY A 678 -1.79 3.07 43.76
N ILE A 679 -2.18 3.72 42.67
CA ILE A 679 -3.46 4.43 42.54
C ILE A 679 -4.63 3.46 42.65
N ALA A 680 -4.57 2.38 41.86
CA ALA A 680 -5.60 1.36 41.85
C ALA A 680 -5.76 0.67 43.22
N ALA A 681 -4.64 0.32 43.87
CA ALA A 681 -4.62 -0.28 45.20
C ALA A 681 -5.20 0.64 46.29
N PHE A 682 -4.93 1.94 46.18
CA PHE A 682 -5.51 2.94 47.09
C PHE A 682 -7.04 3.00 46.94
N ARG A 683 -7.57 2.96 45.71
CA ARG A 683 -9.03 2.96 45.45
C ARG A 683 -9.75 1.77 46.08
N ILE A 684 -9.13 0.59 46.11
CA ILE A 684 -9.74 -0.61 46.70
C ILE A 684 -9.46 -0.79 48.21
N ILE A 685 -8.91 0.22 48.90
CA ILE A 685 -8.61 0.24 50.35
C ILE A 685 -7.49 -0.75 50.76
N LYS A 686 -6.85 -1.45 49.80
CA LYS A 686 -5.83 -2.47 50.07
C LYS A 686 -4.38 -1.96 50.04
N GLY A 687 -4.13 -0.69 49.66
CA GLY A 687 -2.78 -0.17 49.47
C GLY A 687 -2.57 1.32 49.79
N ARG A 688 -1.33 1.79 49.62
CA ARG A 688 -0.94 3.21 49.77
C ARG A 688 -0.61 3.80 48.40
N MET A 689 -1.05 5.03 48.16
CA MET A 689 -0.67 5.78 46.97
C MET A 689 0.84 6.10 47.01
N VAL A 690 1.54 5.83 45.90
CA VAL A 690 2.94 6.22 45.73
C VAL A 690 2.97 7.68 45.28
N PRO A 691 3.53 8.62 46.06
CA PRO A 691 3.63 10.00 45.62
C PRO A 691 4.62 10.09 44.46
N VAL A 692 4.26 10.85 43.41
CA VAL A 692 5.03 10.96 42.17
C VAL A 692 6.47 11.44 42.42
N SER A 693 6.69 12.28 43.44
CA SER A 693 8.02 12.69 43.91
C SER A 693 8.97 11.55 44.33
N ARG A 694 8.45 10.37 44.64
CA ARG A 694 9.23 9.18 45.01
C ARG A 694 9.54 8.25 43.84
N LEU A 695 9.01 8.53 42.65
CA LEU A 695 9.37 7.76 41.45
C LEU A 695 10.83 8.02 41.07
N LYS A 696 11.53 6.95 40.67
CA LYS A 696 12.88 7.05 40.11
C LYS A 696 12.81 7.57 38.66
N LYS A 697 13.96 7.71 38.01
CA LYS A 697 13.99 8.06 36.57
C LYS A 697 13.33 6.92 35.77
N PRO A 698 12.72 7.22 34.60
CA PRO A 698 12.16 6.17 33.76
C PRO A 698 13.21 5.13 33.39
N ARG A 699 12.83 3.85 33.39
CA ARG A 699 13.76 2.73 33.16
C ARG A 699 13.82 2.30 31.71
N ASN A 700 12.73 2.46 30.97
CA ASN A 700 12.62 2.08 29.58
C ASN A 700 11.79 3.10 28.79
N ALA A 701 11.74 2.93 27.46
CA ALA A 701 11.06 3.86 26.57
C ALA A 701 9.55 3.96 26.85
N ALA A 702 8.89 2.83 27.17
CA ALA A 702 7.45 2.81 27.47
C ALA A 702 7.14 3.52 28.80
N ASP A 703 8.00 3.32 29.81
CA ASP A 703 7.94 4.01 31.11
C ASP A 703 8.07 5.53 30.93
N ALA A 704 9.07 5.97 30.17
CA ALA A 704 9.29 7.39 29.88
C ALA A 704 8.11 7.98 29.09
N TYR A 705 7.67 7.28 28.05
CA TYR A 705 6.56 7.71 27.21
C TYR A 705 5.28 7.88 28.02
N GLU A 706 4.86 6.89 28.80
CA GLU A 706 3.61 6.97 29.56
C GLU A 706 3.66 8.00 30.72
N LEU A 707 4.81 8.15 31.39
CA LEU A 707 4.99 9.23 32.38
C LEU A 707 4.89 10.61 31.71
N GLY A 708 5.44 10.76 30.50
CA GLY A 708 5.30 11.97 29.72
C GLY A 708 3.84 12.23 29.32
N ILE A 709 3.12 11.23 28.82
CA ILE A 709 1.68 11.32 28.48
C ILE A 709 0.85 11.81 29.67
N MET A 710 1.06 11.22 30.85
CA MET A 710 0.36 11.61 32.07
C MET A 710 0.67 13.05 32.50
N THR A 711 1.91 13.49 32.27
CA THR A 711 2.33 14.87 32.54
C THR A 711 1.71 15.86 31.57
N VAL A 712 1.69 15.57 30.27
CA VAL A 712 0.97 16.37 29.24
C VAL A 712 -0.52 16.44 29.55
N THR A 713 -1.14 15.30 29.87
CA THR A 713 -2.56 15.20 30.25
C THR A 713 -2.89 16.15 31.41
N ARG A 714 -2.02 16.21 32.43
CA ARG A 714 -2.17 17.10 33.58
C ARG A 714 -1.93 18.58 33.26
N ALA A 715 -1.08 18.88 32.29
CA ALA A 715 -0.89 20.25 31.80
C ALA A 715 -2.16 20.76 31.07
N VAL A 716 -2.77 19.91 30.24
CA VAL A 716 -4.02 20.23 29.52
C VAL A 716 -5.23 20.26 30.44
N ARG A 717 -5.30 19.35 31.43
CA ARG A 717 -6.39 19.29 32.43
C ARG A 717 -5.88 19.45 33.86
N PRO A 718 -5.84 20.67 34.41
CA PRO A 718 -5.31 20.90 35.74
C PRO A 718 -6.10 20.26 36.89
N ASP A 719 -7.36 19.90 36.63
CA ASP A 719 -8.26 19.20 37.54
C ASP A 719 -8.04 17.68 37.55
N PHE A 720 -7.27 17.12 36.61
CA PHE A 720 -6.90 15.71 36.61
C PHE A 720 -6.12 15.37 37.90
N PRO A 721 -6.48 14.29 38.63
CA PRO A 721 -5.94 13.98 39.96
C PRO A 721 -4.52 13.38 39.92
N PHE A 722 -3.62 14.00 39.15
CA PHE A 722 -2.19 13.72 39.09
C PHE A 722 -1.40 14.86 39.77
N THR A 723 -0.38 14.49 40.56
CA THR A 723 0.56 15.46 41.15
C THR A 723 1.76 15.65 40.24
N ARG A 724 2.48 16.78 40.35
CA ARG A 724 3.63 17.11 39.51
C ARG A 724 4.74 16.05 39.57
N TYR A 725 5.23 15.63 38.41
CA TYR A 725 6.45 14.83 38.28
C TYR A 725 7.68 15.68 38.64
N ARG A 726 8.79 15.03 39.06
CA ARG A 726 9.99 15.62 39.70
C ARG A 726 10.34 17.09 39.34
N GLY A 727 10.73 17.86 40.36
CA GLY A 727 11.79 18.89 40.26
C GLY A 727 11.50 20.19 39.47
N VAL A 728 10.47 20.23 38.62
CA VAL A 728 10.15 21.39 37.78
C VAL A 728 8.82 22.01 38.22
N LYS A 729 8.73 23.34 38.23
CA LYS A 729 7.49 24.06 38.65
C LYS A 729 6.39 24.00 37.58
N ASP A 730 6.75 23.64 36.34
CA ASP A 730 5.95 23.67 35.12
C ASP A 730 5.79 22.25 34.56
N ASP A 731 4.53 21.84 34.36
CA ASP A 731 4.16 20.50 33.90
C ASP A 731 4.62 20.26 32.44
N LEU A 732 4.59 21.28 31.57
CA LEU A 732 4.99 21.14 30.16
C LEU A 732 6.50 20.92 29.99
N MET A 733 7.31 21.60 30.80
CA MET A 733 8.76 21.39 30.82
C MET A 733 9.13 19.98 31.30
N SER A 734 8.44 19.49 32.34
CA SER A 734 8.62 18.10 32.80
C SER A 734 8.20 17.09 31.74
N ALA A 735 7.11 17.35 31.01
CA ALA A 735 6.68 16.51 29.89
C ALA A 735 7.75 16.46 28.79
N ARG A 736 8.30 17.62 28.40
CA ARG A 736 9.36 17.72 27.39
C ARG A 736 10.62 16.95 27.79
N GLU A 737 11.09 17.11 29.03
CA GLU A 737 12.25 16.35 29.54
C GLU A 737 12.00 14.84 29.53
N THR A 738 10.80 14.41 29.91
CA THR A 738 10.45 12.98 29.94
C THR A 738 10.31 12.40 28.54
N MET A 739 9.72 13.16 27.60
CA MET A 739 9.61 12.78 26.19
C MET A 739 10.97 12.77 25.48
N ALA A 740 11.87 13.69 25.84
CA ALA A 740 13.25 13.67 25.35
C ALA A 740 13.95 12.37 25.78
N ILE A 741 13.83 11.96 27.05
CA ILE A 741 14.33 10.66 27.53
C ILE A 741 13.71 9.51 26.72
N ALA A 742 12.39 9.53 26.50
CA ALA A 742 11.72 8.51 25.69
C ALA A 742 12.25 8.47 24.25
N SER A 743 12.58 9.62 23.66
CA SER A 743 13.10 9.75 22.30
C SER A 743 14.58 9.31 22.19
N GLU A 744 15.38 9.53 23.23
CA GLU A 744 16.75 9.03 23.31
C GLU A 744 16.77 7.50 23.44
N MET A 745 15.83 6.97 24.22
CA MET A 745 15.67 5.53 24.38
C MET A 745 15.09 4.87 23.12
N SER A 746 14.16 5.52 22.41
CA SER A 746 13.46 4.96 21.26
C SER A 746 13.34 5.96 20.09
N PRO A 747 14.45 6.34 19.43
CA PRO A 747 14.49 7.40 18.42
C PRO A 747 13.59 7.18 17.19
N ASP A 748 13.22 5.94 16.89
CA ASP A 748 12.39 5.61 15.72
C ASP A 748 10.89 5.47 16.07
N HIS A 749 10.51 5.71 17.33
CA HIS A 749 9.12 5.62 17.75
C HIS A 749 8.35 6.89 17.41
N TYR A 750 7.52 6.79 16.37
CA TYR A 750 6.70 7.88 15.83
C TYR A 750 5.92 8.65 16.90
N PHE A 751 5.17 7.96 17.75
CA PHE A 751 4.28 8.62 18.72
C PHE A 751 5.03 9.40 19.80
N THR A 752 6.24 8.99 20.18
CA THR A 752 7.05 9.78 21.12
C THR A 752 7.36 11.16 20.56
N HIS A 753 7.76 11.23 19.28
CA HIS A 753 8.07 12.50 18.62
C HIS A 753 6.82 13.34 18.39
N ILE A 754 5.68 12.72 18.09
CA ILE A 754 4.38 13.40 17.97
C ILE A 754 4.04 14.09 19.30
N VAL A 755 4.11 13.38 20.42
CA VAL A 755 3.80 13.94 21.73
C VAL A 755 4.82 15.00 22.16
N MET A 756 6.10 14.81 21.82
CA MET A 756 7.12 15.83 22.04
C MET A 756 6.79 17.12 21.28
N ALA A 757 6.46 17.01 19.99
CA ALA A 757 6.09 18.14 19.14
C ALA A 757 4.84 18.87 19.66
N GLN A 758 3.85 18.13 20.15
CA GLN A 758 2.63 18.68 20.74
C GLN A 758 2.89 19.34 22.10
N SER A 759 3.81 18.80 22.91
CA SER A 759 4.25 19.43 24.17
C SER A 759 4.96 20.77 23.91
N GLU A 760 5.78 20.83 22.86
CA GLU A 760 6.44 22.05 22.41
C GLU A 760 5.44 23.07 21.87
N TYR A 761 4.44 22.63 21.12
CA TYR A 761 3.33 23.47 20.68
C TYR A 761 2.55 24.07 21.86
N LEU A 762 2.18 23.26 22.87
CA LEU A 762 1.52 23.75 24.08
C LEU A 762 2.39 24.74 24.87
N THR A 763 3.71 24.56 24.84
CA THR A 763 4.66 25.50 25.45
C THR A 763 4.63 26.85 24.73
N ALA A 764 4.57 26.84 23.39
CA ALA A 764 4.40 28.06 22.60
C ALA A 764 3.06 28.75 22.91
N GLU A 765 1.96 28.01 22.98
CA GLU A 765 0.64 28.56 23.34
C GLU A 765 0.62 29.16 24.76
N ALA A 766 1.31 28.55 25.72
CA ALA A 766 1.45 29.11 27.07
C ALA A 766 2.22 30.45 27.06
N ALA A 767 3.25 30.59 26.21
CA ALA A 767 3.98 31.84 26.02
C ALA A 767 3.09 32.93 25.38
N VAL A 768 2.24 32.56 24.42
CA VAL A 768 1.23 33.46 23.83
C VAL A 768 0.26 33.96 24.90
N GLN A 769 -0.25 33.07 25.75
CA GLN A 769 -1.15 33.44 26.86
C GLN A 769 -0.48 34.33 27.90
N ALA A 770 0.83 34.18 28.11
CA ALA A 770 1.64 35.04 28.96
C ALA A 770 1.97 36.41 28.34
N ASN A 771 1.51 36.68 27.11
CA ASN A 771 1.83 37.88 26.31
C ASN A 771 3.33 38.07 26.09
N ASP A 772 4.10 37.00 25.87
CA ASP A 772 5.51 37.09 25.47
C ASP A 772 5.62 37.69 24.06
N PRO A 773 6.33 38.83 23.86
CA PRO A 773 6.48 39.47 22.56
C PRO A 773 7.26 38.64 21.53
N GLU A 774 7.99 37.60 21.96
CA GLU A 774 8.69 36.65 21.09
C GLU A 774 8.06 35.25 21.10
N ALA A 775 6.79 35.12 21.52
CA ALA A 775 6.08 33.83 21.59
C ALA A 775 6.12 33.03 20.27
N TRP A 776 6.18 33.71 19.12
CA TRP A 776 6.25 33.06 17.80
C TRP A 776 7.50 32.16 17.63
N ARG A 777 8.63 32.48 18.29
CA ARG A 777 9.87 31.70 18.18
C ARG A 777 9.74 30.30 18.77
N TYR A 778 8.84 30.11 19.73
CA TYR A 778 8.65 28.83 20.40
C TYR A 778 8.00 27.77 19.49
N TYR A 779 7.34 28.17 18.38
CA TYR A 779 6.78 27.22 17.41
C TYR A 779 7.86 26.49 16.58
N GLU A 780 9.08 27.04 16.48
CA GLU A 780 10.16 26.44 15.69
C GLU A 780 10.56 25.05 16.18
N SER A 781 10.65 24.84 17.50
CA SER A 781 10.94 23.52 18.07
C SER A 781 9.84 22.51 17.70
N SER A 782 8.57 22.92 17.81
CA SER A 782 7.43 22.06 17.46
C SER A 782 7.46 21.67 15.98
N LYS A 783 7.75 22.62 15.07
CA LYS A 783 7.88 22.33 13.63
C LYS A 783 9.00 21.33 13.33
N GLN A 784 10.15 21.45 13.99
CA GLN A 784 11.27 20.52 13.82
C GLN A 784 10.90 19.11 14.29
N SER A 785 10.23 19.00 15.43
CA SER A 785 9.76 17.72 15.97
C SER A 785 8.71 17.07 15.07
N PHE A 786 7.73 17.81 14.56
CA PHE A 786 6.78 17.29 13.57
C PHE A 786 7.45 16.92 12.23
N GLY A 787 8.44 17.69 11.78
CA GLY A 787 9.27 17.36 10.62
C GLY A 787 10.00 16.03 10.81
N ARG A 788 10.49 15.75 12.02
CA ARG A 788 11.06 14.44 12.38
C ARG A 788 10.02 13.33 12.28
N CYS A 789 8.79 13.54 12.77
CA CYS A 789 7.70 12.58 12.61
C CYS A 789 7.42 12.24 11.14
N ILE A 790 7.38 13.25 10.26
CA ILE A 790 7.21 13.07 8.82
C ILE A 790 8.36 12.26 8.22
N SER A 791 9.61 12.51 8.66
CA SER A 791 10.76 11.74 8.19
C SER A 791 10.74 10.27 8.63
N LEU A 792 10.14 9.97 9.79
CA LEU A 792 10.01 8.60 10.31
C LEU A 792 8.88 7.85 9.62
N GLN A 793 7.71 8.46 9.46
CA GLN A 793 6.53 7.86 8.84
C GLN A 793 5.83 8.87 7.92
N PRO A 794 6.28 9.01 6.64
CA PRO A 794 5.75 10.00 5.70
C PRO A 794 4.33 9.69 5.22
N ASP A 795 3.85 8.47 5.44
CA ASP A 795 2.53 8.00 4.99
C ASP A 795 1.42 8.27 6.02
N LEU A 796 1.75 8.76 7.22
CA LEU A 796 0.77 9.07 8.25
C LEU A 796 0.30 10.54 8.19
N PRO A 797 -1.01 10.81 8.21
CA PRO A 797 -1.55 12.16 8.07
C PRO A 797 -1.36 13.04 9.33
N PHE A 798 -1.13 12.46 10.51
CA PHE A 798 -1.15 13.18 11.80
C PHE A 798 -0.15 14.34 11.86
N ALA A 799 1.12 14.06 11.59
CA ALA A 799 2.18 15.06 11.66
C ALA A 799 1.95 16.22 10.68
N TYR A 800 1.45 15.93 9.47
CA TYR A 800 1.10 16.95 8.48
C TYR A 800 -0.04 17.85 8.95
N ALA A 801 -1.10 17.25 9.51
CA ALA A 801 -2.25 18.00 10.00
C ALA A 801 -1.88 18.92 11.17
N ASP A 802 -1.16 18.40 12.16
CA ASP A 802 -0.74 19.20 13.31
C ASP A 802 0.27 20.28 12.90
N LEU A 803 1.20 19.99 11.98
CA LEU A 803 2.13 20.98 11.44
C LEU A 803 1.41 22.11 10.70
N SER A 804 0.32 21.80 9.98
CA SER A 804 -0.56 22.83 9.40
C SER A 804 -1.12 23.76 10.47
N THR A 805 -1.62 23.20 11.58
CA THR A 805 -2.09 24.00 12.72
C THR A 805 -0.97 24.85 13.32
N VAL A 806 0.23 24.29 13.50
CA VAL A 806 1.38 25.04 14.03
C VAL A 806 1.71 26.24 13.15
N CYS A 807 1.79 26.06 11.83
CA CYS A 807 2.02 27.16 10.88
C CYS A 807 0.93 28.22 10.96
N LEU A 808 -0.35 27.81 11.06
CA LEU A 808 -1.47 28.74 11.20
C LEU A 808 -1.40 29.56 12.49
N ARG A 809 -1.03 28.93 13.60
CA ARG A 809 -0.91 29.59 14.90
C ARG A 809 0.28 30.54 14.95
N GLU A 810 1.41 30.14 14.38
CA GLU A 810 2.57 31.02 14.20
C GLU A 810 2.21 32.25 13.38
N TYR A 811 1.49 32.07 12.26
CA TYR A 811 0.97 33.17 11.43
C TYR A 811 0.12 34.16 12.24
N GLU A 812 -0.83 33.68 13.04
CA GLU A 812 -1.73 34.52 13.85
C GLU A 812 -1.01 35.30 14.97
N VAL A 813 0.07 34.74 15.50
CA VAL A 813 0.89 35.40 16.53
C VAL A 813 1.78 36.46 15.91
N ILE A 814 2.39 36.16 14.75
CA ILE A 814 3.22 37.11 14.00
C ILE A 814 2.38 38.31 13.54
N ASP A 815 1.15 38.10 13.09
CA ASP A 815 0.21 39.18 12.70
C ASP A 815 -0.02 40.22 13.82
N ARG A 816 0.07 39.77 15.08
CA ARG A 816 -0.14 40.62 16.26
C ARG A 816 1.17 41.14 16.86
N SER A 817 2.31 40.73 16.33
CA SER A 817 3.62 41.05 16.86
C SER A 817 4.05 42.47 16.50
N GLN A 818 4.47 43.24 17.49
CA GLN A 818 4.99 44.61 17.30
C GLN A 818 6.52 44.65 17.12
N THR A 819 7.20 43.50 17.09
CA THR A 819 8.67 43.40 17.10
C THR A 819 9.31 43.26 15.72
N LEU A 820 8.54 42.90 14.69
CA LEU A 820 9.02 42.66 13.33
C LEU A 820 8.73 43.86 12.40
N SER A 821 9.52 44.03 11.34
CA SER A 821 9.25 45.03 10.30
C SER A 821 8.06 44.58 9.44
N ASN A 822 7.28 45.52 8.89
CA ASN A 822 6.10 45.17 8.07
C ASN A 822 6.47 44.31 6.85
N GLU A 823 7.62 44.54 6.21
CA GLU A 823 8.08 43.74 5.06
C GLU A 823 8.47 42.31 5.47
N ASP A 824 9.10 42.14 6.64
CA ASP A 824 9.45 40.81 7.15
C ASP A 824 8.19 40.04 7.60
N VAL A 825 7.21 40.74 8.18
CA VAL A 825 5.90 40.16 8.54
C VAL A 825 5.21 39.63 7.30
N ASP A 826 5.06 40.45 6.25
CA ASP A 826 4.36 40.05 5.02
C ASP A 826 5.01 38.83 4.35
N ARG A 827 6.36 38.79 4.27
CA ARG A 827 7.09 37.66 3.69
C ARG A 827 6.89 36.38 4.52
N ILE A 828 7.12 36.45 5.83
CA ILE A 828 7.01 35.28 6.72
C ILE A 828 5.57 34.75 6.73
N GLN A 829 4.58 35.66 6.74
CA GLN A 829 3.18 35.30 6.69
C GLN A 829 2.79 34.58 5.40
N HIS A 830 3.32 35.02 4.25
CA HIS A 830 3.08 34.36 2.97
C HIS A 830 3.60 32.91 2.98
N ASP A 831 4.87 32.72 3.37
CA ASP A 831 5.51 31.40 3.42
C ASP A 831 4.80 30.45 4.40
N LEU A 832 4.36 30.97 5.55
CA LEU A 832 3.63 30.20 6.56
C LEU A 832 2.25 29.76 6.09
N LEU A 833 1.50 30.62 5.40
CA LEU A 833 0.18 30.28 4.86
C LEU A 833 0.28 29.26 3.72
N GLU A 834 1.29 29.39 2.84
CA GLU A 834 1.55 28.42 1.78
C GLU A 834 1.93 27.04 2.36
N SER A 835 2.82 27.03 3.35
CA SER A 835 3.19 25.80 4.06
C SER A 835 1.99 25.19 4.79
N CYS A 836 1.19 26.01 5.46
CA CYS A 836 -0.02 25.59 6.18
C CYS A 836 -0.99 24.86 5.25
N ILE A 837 -1.31 25.42 4.08
CA ILE A 837 -2.23 24.80 3.13
C ILE A 837 -1.66 23.53 2.51
N GLN A 838 -0.35 23.52 2.20
CA GLN A 838 0.31 22.35 1.63
C GLN A 838 0.33 21.17 2.61
N TYR A 839 0.62 21.42 3.89
CA TYR A 839 0.60 20.38 4.91
C TYR A 839 -0.82 19.85 5.15
N ALA A 840 -1.83 20.72 5.24
CA ALA A 840 -3.21 20.26 5.35
C ALA A 840 -3.67 19.44 4.14
N LEU A 841 -3.29 19.85 2.92
CA LEU A 841 -3.62 19.11 1.70
C LEU A 841 -2.94 17.73 1.68
N ASN A 842 -1.69 17.65 2.12
CA ASN A 842 -0.99 16.37 2.27
C ASN A 842 -1.69 15.46 3.29
N ALA A 843 -2.15 16.01 4.44
CA ALA A 843 -2.92 15.25 5.41
C ALA A 843 -4.23 14.72 4.80
N VAL A 844 -4.96 15.52 4.03
CA VAL A 844 -6.18 15.09 3.31
C VAL A 844 -5.88 14.00 2.28
N ARG A 845 -4.76 14.10 1.55
CA ARG A 845 -4.36 13.09 0.57
C ARG A 845 -4.03 11.74 1.22
N LEU A 846 -3.38 11.76 2.38
CA LEU A 846 -2.97 10.56 3.12
C LEU A 846 -4.12 9.95 3.92
N GLY A 847 -5.07 10.75 4.41
CA GLY A 847 -6.24 10.31 5.18
C GLY A 847 -7.57 10.79 4.60
N PRO A 848 -7.94 10.46 3.35
CA PRO A 848 -9.14 11.02 2.71
C PRO A 848 -10.45 10.59 3.37
N ASN A 849 -10.44 9.50 4.13
CA ASN A 849 -11.58 8.93 4.84
C ASN A 849 -11.61 9.32 6.33
N GLU A 850 -10.71 10.20 6.77
CA GLU A 850 -10.61 10.68 8.14
C GLU A 850 -11.29 12.05 8.24
N GLY A 851 -12.36 12.19 9.04
CA GLY A 851 -13.06 13.49 9.15
C GLY A 851 -12.17 14.61 9.70
N TRP A 852 -11.24 14.27 10.59
CA TRP A 852 -10.45 15.25 11.30
C TRP A 852 -9.41 15.97 10.44
N VAL A 853 -8.86 15.36 9.38
CA VAL A 853 -7.91 16.07 8.49
C VAL A 853 -8.58 17.22 7.73
N TYR A 854 -9.89 17.12 7.50
CA TYR A 854 -10.67 18.18 6.86
C TYR A 854 -10.87 19.38 7.79
N TRP A 855 -10.84 19.22 9.12
CA TRP A 855 -10.81 20.37 10.03
C TRP A 855 -9.58 21.24 9.75
N HIS A 856 -8.39 20.65 9.72
CA HIS A 856 -7.13 21.36 9.47
C HIS A 856 -7.12 22.03 8.08
N TYR A 857 -7.62 21.33 7.05
CA TYR A 857 -7.70 21.91 5.70
C TYR A 857 -8.71 23.07 5.61
N GLY A 858 -9.86 22.94 6.28
CA GLY A 858 -10.83 24.03 6.37
C GLY A 858 -10.24 25.27 7.06
N HIS A 859 -9.47 25.07 8.14
CA HIS A 859 -8.78 26.16 8.84
C HIS A 859 -7.74 26.86 7.96
N ALA A 860 -6.92 26.09 7.24
CA ALA A 860 -5.95 26.64 6.30
C ALA A 860 -6.64 27.45 5.18
N LEU A 861 -7.71 26.93 4.58
CA LEU A 861 -8.49 27.63 3.56
C LEU A 861 -9.14 28.91 4.07
N ALA A 862 -9.66 28.89 5.30
CA ALA A 862 -10.25 30.06 5.93
C ALA A 862 -9.22 31.16 6.13
N ALA A 863 -8.00 30.81 6.56
CA ALA A 863 -6.90 31.74 6.75
C ALA A 863 -6.43 32.40 5.44
N THR A 864 -6.49 31.70 4.31
CA THR A 864 -6.20 32.27 2.98
C THR A 864 -7.38 33.04 2.37
N GLY A 865 -8.48 33.25 3.12
CA GLY A 865 -9.68 33.96 2.64
C GLY A 865 -10.61 33.15 1.73
N ARG A 866 -10.35 31.85 1.51
CA ARG A 866 -11.16 30.94 0.67
C ARG A 866 -12.36 30.37 1.44
N LEU A 867 -13.17 31.27 1.97
CA LEU A 867 -14.19 30.97 2.97
C LEU A 867 -15.28 30.00 2.50
N THR A 868 -15.75 30.13 1.25
CA THR A 868 -16.78 29.23 0.71
C THR A 868 -16.27 27.79 0.63
N GLU A 869 -15.01 27.60 0.25
CA GLU A 869 -14.37 26.29 0.21
C GLU A 869 -14.16 25.75 1.61
N ALA A 870 -13.66 26.59 2.54
CA ALA A 870 -13.52 26.22 3.95
C ALA A 870 -14.83 25.70 4.55
N MET A 871 -15.96 26.37 4.29
CA MET A 871 -17.28 25.94 4.80
C MET A 871 -17.73 24.59 4.22
N ARG A 872 -17.46 24.32 2.94
CA ARG A 872 -17.72 22.99 2.35
C ARG A 872 -16.82 21.93 2.97
N THR A 873 -15.56 22.26 3.24
CA THR A 873 -14.62 21.36 3.91
C THR A 873 -15.05 21.05 5.35
N TYR A 874 -15.55 22.04 6.09
CA TYR A 874 -16.12 21.82 7.42
C TYR A 874 -17.41 20.97 7.37
N ALA A 875 -18.29 21.20 6.39
CA ALA A 875 -19.47 20.36 6.19
C ALA A 875 -19.06 18.89 5.96
N LYS A 876 -18.04 18.65 5.14
CA LYS A 876 -17.47 17.31 4.93
C LYS A 876 -16.86 16.71 6.22
N ALA A 877 -16.15 17.51 7.01
CA ALA A 877 -15.60 17.06 8.30
C ALA A 877 -16.71 16.63 9.28
N LEU A 878 -17.80 17.41 9.35
CA LEU A 878 -19.00 17.08 10.14
C LEU A 878 -19.68 15.81 9.64
N GLU A 879 -19.80 15.64 8.32
CA GLU A 879 -20.34 14.44 7.69
C GLU A 879 -19.47 13.17 7.93
N MET A 880 -18.19 13.32 8.24
CA MET A 880 -17.32 12.16 8.47
C MET A 880 -17.14 11.81 9.95
N SER A 881 -17.44 12.74 10.84
CA SER A 881 -17.13 12.64 12.28
C SER A 881 -18.31 12.21 13.15
N TYR A 882 -19.53 12.14 12.62
CA TYR A 882 -20.72 11.83 13.41
C TYR A 882 -20.84 10.36 13.81
N ARG A 883 -21.37 10.14 15.01
CA ARG A 883 -21.65 8.81 15.58
C ARG A 883 -23.17 8.63 15.68
N PHE A 884 -23.70 7.50 15.21
CA PHE A 884 -25.11 7.10 15.27
C PHE A 884 -25.50 6.47 16.61
N SER A 885 -24.53 6.17 17.48
CA SER A 885 -24.75 5.72 18.86
C SER A 885 -24.71 6.88 19.85
N GLU A 886 -25.64 6.88 20.80
CA GLU A 886 -25.74 7.85 21.91
C GLU A 886 -24.76 7.56 23.07
N ASP A 887 -23.69 6.78 22.84
CA ASP A 887 -22.75 6.44 23.91
C ASP A 887 -21.95 7.66 24.34
N SER A 888 -22.54 8.32 25.33
CA SER A 888 -22.09 9.43 26.15
C SER A 888 -20.92 9.04 27.05
N ASN A 889 -19.92 8.33 26.53
CA ASN A 889 -18.66 8.27 27.22
C ASN A 889 -17.92 9.58 27.01
N SER A 890 -17.88 10.37 28.08
CA SER A 890 -17.09 11.59 28.17
C SER A 890 -15.66 11.28 27.74
N THR A 891 -15.30 11.68 26.53
CA THR A 891 -13.91 11.71 26.13
C THR A 891 -13.17 12.57 27.16
N LEU A 892 -12.00 12.09 27.60
CA LEU A 892 -11.12 12.84 28.52
C LEU A 892 -10.90 14.27 27.98
N VAL A 893 -10.84 14.37 26.65
CA VAL A 893 -10.73 15.60 25.87
C VAL A 893 -11.49 15.42 24.55
N ASP A 894 -12.37 16.37 24.21
CA ASP A 894 -13.01 16.42 22.89
C ASP A 894 -11.99 16.96 21.86
N MET A 895 -11.47 16.05 21.04
CA MET A 895 -10.44 16.36 20.05
C MET A 895 -10.92 17.35 18.98
N ASP A 896 -12.21 17.36 18.65
CA ASP A 896 -12.73 18.29 17.66
C ASP A 896 -12.78 19.72 18.23
N ASN A 897 -13.06 19.88 19.53
CA ASN A 897 -12.96 21.18 20.21
C ASN A 897 -11.51 21.68 20.25
N ILE A 898 -10.53 20.81 20.53
CA ILE A 898 -9.10 21.17 20.43
C ILE A 898 -8.71 21.56 19.00
N ARG A 899 -9.24 20.85 18.00
CA ARG A 899 -8.95 21.09 16.58
C ARG A 899 -9.60 22.35 16.03
N GLY A 900 -10.46 23.03 16.80
CA GLY A 900 -11.00 24.34 16.45
C GLY A 900 -12.51 24.40 16.21
N LEU A 901 -13.28 23.37 16.60
CA LEU A 901 -14.74 23.38 16.46
C LEU A 901 -15.38 24.64 17.10
N ASP A 902 -14.96 25.00 18.32
CA ASP A 902 -15.44 26.23 19.00
C ASP A 902 -15.08 27.51 18.23
N ARG A 903 -13.93 27.51 17.55
CA ARG A 903 -13.51 28.63 16.71
C ARG A 903 -14.42 28.76 15.48
N ILE A 904 -14.76 27.66 14.83
CA ILE A 904 -15.70 27.63 13.70
C ILE A 904 -17.07 28.12 14.13
N ILE A 905 -17.56 27.65 15.28
CA ILE A 905 -18.84 28.11 15.85
C ILE A 905 -18.79 29.62 16.08
N SER A 906 -17.74 30.13 16.74
CA SER A 906 -17.59 31.56 17.02
C SER A 906 -17.56 32.41 15.75
N GLU A 907 -16.75 32.03 14.76
CA GLU A 907 -16.56 32.80 13.54
C GLU A 907 -17.80 32.74 12.63
N THR A 908 -18.40 31.57 12.49
CA THR A 908 -19.60 31.39 11.67
C THR A 908 -20.81 32.10 12.30
N THR A 909 -20.93 32.06 13.63
CA THR A 909 -21.98 32.79 14.36
C THR A 909 -21.88 34.30 14.13
N LYS A 910 -20.67 34.87 14.22
CA LYS A 910 -20.45 36.31 13.95
C LYS A 910 -20.91 36.70 12.54
N ARG A 911 -20.65 35.86 11.54
CA ARG A 911 -21.03 36.13 10.14
C ARG A 911 -22.54 36.08 9.94
N VAL A 912 -23.20 35.08 10.52
CA VAL A 912 -24.67 34.98 10.49
C VAL A 912 -25.32 36.18 11.20
N GLN A 913 -24.77 36.61 12.34
CA GLN A 913 -25.23 37.81 13.06
C GLN A 913 -24.99 39.11 12.26
N ASN A 914 -23.91 39.18 11.49
CA ASN A 914 -23.61 40.29 10.58
C ASN A 914 -24.45 40.29 9.29
N GLY A 915 -25.43 39.39 9.16
CA GLY A 915 -26.43 39.39 8.09
C GLY A 915 -26.14 38.44 6.93
N ASP A 916 -25.12 37.58 7.01
CA ASP A 916 -24.89 36.55 5.99
C ASP A 916 -25.91 35.41 6.14
N ARG A 917 -26.81 35.29 5.17
CA ARG A 917 -27.95 34.36 5.22
C ARG A 917 -27.73 33.07 4.44
N ARG A 918 -26.53 32.76 3.94
CA ARG A 918 -26.30 31.56 3.12
C ARG A 918 -26.68 30.26 3.85
N SER A 919 -27.33 29.32 3.15
CA SER A 919 -27.77 28.03 3.71
C SER A 919 -26.61 27.25 4.35
N LEU A 920 -25.51 27.10 3.62
CA LEU A 920 -24.31 26.38 4.05
C LEU A 920 -23.77 26.84 5.42
N LEU A 921 -23.81 28.15 5.73
CA LEU A 921 -23.34 28.67 7.02
C LEU A 921 -24.24 28.22 8.18
N ASN A 922 -25.56 28.30 7.97
CA ASN A 922 -26.54 27.82 8.95
C ASN A 922 -26.46 26.30 9.11
N ALA A 923 -26.25 25.56 8.02
CA ALA A 923 -26.11 24.11 8.05
C ALA A 923 -24.83 23.67 8.78
N VAL A 924 -23.68 24.33 8.54
CA VAL A 924 -22.43 24.07 9.28
C VAL A 924 -22.57 24.40 10.76
N LEU A 925 -23.22 25.52 11.12
CA LEU A 925 -23.50 25.83 12.53
C LEU A 925 -24.40 24.78 13.18
N ALA A 926 -25.48 24.38 12.50
CA ALA A 926 -26.38 23.36 12.99
C ALA A 926 -25.66 22.03 13.22
N GLY A 927 -24.85 21.60 12.25
CA GLY A 927 -24.03 20.39 12.37
C GLY A 927 -22.99 20.47 13.49
N ALA A 928 -22.34 21.62 13.66
CA ALA A 928 -21.38 21.84 14.76
C ALA A 928 -22.04 21.77 16.14
N TYR A 929 -23.21 22.39 16.33
CA TYR A 929 -23.95 22.28 17.60
C TYR A 929 -24.54 20.89 17.82
N LEU A 930 -24.98 20.20 16.76
CA LEU A 930 -25.42 18.81 16.82
C LEU A 930 -24.29 17.91 17.34
N LYS A 931 -23.06 18.11 16.84
CA LYS A 931 -21.86 17.40 17.26
C LYS A 931 -21.50 17.62 18.74
N GLN A 932 -21.75 18.82 19.28
CA GLN A 932 -21.62 19.13 20.71
C GLN A 932 -22.80 18.63 21.57
N SER A 933 -23.71 17.82 21.02
CA SER A 933 -24.97 17.40 21.66
C SER A 933 -25.83 18.57 22.16
N ASN A 934 -25.68 19.75 21.55
CA ASN A 934 -26.47 20.94 21.87
C ASN A 934 -27.65 21.06 20.89
N TYR A 935 -28.57 20.09 20.97
CA TYR A 935 -29.71 19.96 20.06
C TYR A 935 -30.62 21.20 20.04
N GLU A 936 -30.85 21.83 21.19
CA GLU A 936 -31.69 23.03 21.30
C GLU A 936 -31.15 24.20 20.46
N THR A 937 -29.83 24.39 20.47
CA THR A 937 -29.20 25.45 19.69
C THR A 937 -29.08 25.07 18.21
N ALA A 938 -28.94 23.79 17.87
CA ALA A 938 -28.82 23.31 16.49
C ALA A 938 -30.11 23.48 15.67
N ARG A 939 -31.28 23.24 16.27
CA ARG A 939 -32.61 23.29 15.62
C ARG A 939 -32.91 24.57 14.83
N PRO A 940 -32.82 25.79 15.41
CA PRO A 940 -33.16 27.00 14.70
C PRO A 940 -32.26 27.22 13.48
N TYR A 941 -30.97 26.89 13.58
CA TYR A 941 -30.04 26.98 12.45
C TYR A 941 -30.35 25.95 11.36
N ALA A 942 -30.67 24.70 11.71
CA ALA A 942 -31.05 23.67 10.74
C ALA A 942 -32.32 24.06 9.98
N ARG A 943 -33.32 24.63 10.67
CA ARG A 943 -34.55 25.14 10.04
C ARG A 943 -34.25 26.31 9.10
N ALA A 944 -33.45 27.27 9.57
CA ALA A 944 -33.08 28.45 8.78
C ALA A 944 -32.29 28.06 7.51
N ALA A 945 -31.43 27.05 7.57
CA ALA A 945 -30.70 26.55 6.41
C ALA A 945 -31.67 26.06 5.30
N CYS A 946 -32.59 25.15 5.66
CA CYS A 946 -33.59 24.63 4.72
C CYS A 946 -34.58 25.69 4.20
N GLU A 947 -34.83 26.76 4.96
CA GLU A 947 -35.70 27.87 4.52
C GLU A 947 -35.01 28.82 3.53
N VAL A 948 -33.68 28.94 3.62
CA VAL A 948 -32.88 29.76 2.71
C VAL A 948 -32.69 29.07 1.36
N ASP A 949 -32.35 27.79 1.37
CA ASP A 949 -32.12 26.99 0.18
C ASP A 949 -32.73 25.60 0.35
N ASP A 950 -33.84 25.35 -0.33
CA ASP A 950 -34.54 24.05 -0.29
C ASP A 950 -33.78 22.96 -1.07
N VAL A 951 -32.71 23.30 -1.80
CA VAL A 951 -31.94 22.36 -2.61
C VAL A 951 -30.66 21.90 -1.90
N ASP A 952 -30.24 22.53 -0.81
CA ASP A 952 -29.01 22.21 -0.08
C ASP A 952 -29.11 20.82 0.61
N PRO A 953 -28.44 19.77 0.10
CA PRO A 953 -28.60 18.41 0.63
C PRO A 953 -28.08 18.30 2.06
N PHE A 954 -27.00 19.01 2.41
CA PHE A 954 -26.39 18.96 3.73
C PHE A 954 -27.33 19.55 4.81
N ALA A 955 -28.03 20.64 4.50
CA ALA A 955 -29.04 21.21 5.39
C ALA A 955 -30.15 20.21 5.73
N TRP A 956 -30.64 19.48 4.71
CA TRP A 956 -31.68 18.46 4.88
C TRP A 956 -31.21 17.25 5.68
N VAL A 957 -29.95 16.83 5.53
CA VAL A 957 -29.36 15.77 6.35
C VAL A 957 -29.38 16.14 7.84
N ILE A 958 -28.84 17.30 8.20
CA ILE A 958 -28.76 17.75 9.60
C ILE A 958 -30.17 17.88 10.21
N ARG A 959 -31.13 18.41 9.45
CA ARG A 959 -32.52 18.51 9.90
C ARG A 959 -33.17 17.13 10.08
N GLY A 960 -32.91 16.19 9.17
CA GLY A 960 -33.41 14.83 9.26
C GLY A 960 -32.88 14.10 10.50
N GLN A 961 -31.62 14.33 10.87
CA GLN A 961 -31.02 13.75 12.08
C GLN A 961 -31.61 14.33 13.37
N LEU A 962 -31.81 15.64 13.44
CA LEU A 962 -32.50 16.25 14.57
C LEU A 962 -33.92 15.67 14.73
N ALA A 963 -34.61 15.41 13.62
CA ALA A 963 -35.93 14.76 13.63
C ALA A 963 -35.87 13.28 14.06
N LEU A 964 -34.81 12.53 13.71
CA LEU A 964 -34.58 11.18 14.24
C LEU A 964 -34.44 11.19 15.76
N HIS A 965 -33.61 12.10 16.29
CA HIS A 965 -33.43 12.27 17.74
C HIS A 965 -34.74 12.67 18.45
N ASP A 966 -35.61 13.46 17.79
CA ASP A 966 -36.92 13.84 18.35
C ASP A 966 -37.95 12.70 18.37
N GLY A 967 -37.66 11.60 17.69
CA GLY A 967 -38.64 10.54 17.42
C GLY A 967 -39.68 10.91 16.36
N ASP A 968 -39.51 12.00 15.60
CA ASP A 968 -40.34 12.32 14.43
C ASP A 968 -39.78 11.64 13.17
N PHE A 969 -39.95 10.32 13.11
CA PHE A 969 -39.40 9.48 12.05
C PHE A 969 -39.97 9.80 10.65
N GLN A 970 -41.19 10.33 10.57
CA GLN A 970 -41.81 10.71 9.29
C GLN A 970 -41.21 12.01 8.75
N LEU A 971 -40.99 13.01 9.62
CA LEU A 971 -40.25 14.21 9.25
C LEU A 971 -38.82 13.87 8.85
N ALA A 972 -38.15 12.99 9.60
CA ALA A 972 -36.81 12.53 9.30
C ALA A 972 -36.71 11.92 7.90
N LEU A 973 -37.60 10.97 7.58
CA LEU A 973 -37.65 10.33 6.26
C LEU A 973 -37.87 11.35 5.14
N ASN A 974 -38.81 12.28 5.31
CA ASN A 974 -39.06 13.34 4.32
C ASN A 974 -37.81 14.22 4.09
N CYS A 975 -37.03 14.50 5.14
CA CYS A 975 -35.78 15.26 5.02
C CYS A 975 -34.72 14.46 4.27
N PHE A 976 -34.54 13.17 4.57
CA PHE A 976 -33.57 12.33 3.88
C PHE A 976 -33.95 12.05 2.41
N ASP A 977 -35.24 11.99 2.08
CA ASP A 977 -35.72 11.90 0.70
C ASP A 977 -35.40 13.18 -0.09
N ARG A 978 -35.57 14.36 0.53
CA ARG A 978 -35.15 15.64 -0.06
C ARG A 978 -33.64 15.71 -0.27
N CYS A 979 -32.86 15.29 0.72
CA CYS A 979 -31.41 15.17 0.54
C CYS A 979 -31.07 14.22 -0.61
N SER A 980 -31.68 13.04 -0.67
CA SER A 980 -31.41 12.03 -1.70
C SER A 980 -31.77 12.51 -3.11
N ALA A 981 -32.71 13.45 -3.23
CA ALA A 981 -33.07 14.08 -4.49
C ALA A 981 -32.01 15.10 -4.96
N GLY A 982 -31.36 15.80 -4.03
CA GLY A 982 -30.28 16.75 -4.33
C GLY A 982 -28.89 16.10 -4.44
N ASP A 983 -28.61 15.09 -3.62
CA ASP A 983 -27.39 14.28 -3.64
C ASP A 983 -27.72 12.78 -3.48
N PRO A 984 -27.80 12.04 -4.61
CA PRO A 984 -28.05 10.61 -4.59
C PRO A 984 -26.95 9.76 -3.94
N ASN A 985 -25.75 10.32 -3.76
CA ASN A 985 -24.60 9.60 -3.22
C ASN A 985 -24.38 9.87 -1.72
N SER A 986 -25.25 10.64 -1.07
CA SER A 986 -25.16 10.87 0.37
C SER A 986 -25.35 9.57 1.15
N SER A 987 -24.26 9.10 1.78
CA SER A 987 -24.31 7.91 2.64
C SER A 987 -25.21 8.15 3.85
N TRP A 988 -25.24 9.39 4.35
CA TRP A 988 -26.03 9.80 5.49
C TRP A 988 -27.52 9.76 5.25
N ALA A 989 -27.96 10.25 4.10
CA ALA A 989 -29.37 10.16 3.72
C ALA A 989 -29.80 8.69 3.62
N ALA A 990 -28.96 7.82 3.05
CA ALA A 990 -29.27 6.38 2.95
C ALA A 990 -29.32 5.69 4.32
N ILE A 991 -28.37 5.96 5.23
CA ILE A 991 -28.37 5.40 6.60
C ILE A 991 -29.57 5.94 7.39
N GLY A 992 -29.78 7.26 7.36
CA GLY A 992 -30.88 7.94 8.04
C GLY A 992 -32.25 7.47 7.57
N SER A 993 -32.46 7.30 6.27
CA SER A 993 -33.68 6.70 5.71
C SER A 993 -33.85 5.25 6.18
N GLY A 994 -32.77 4.48 6.29
CA GLY A 994 -32.78 3.13 6.85
C GLY A 994 -33.30 3.11 8.28
N LEU A 995 -32.73 3.94 9.16
CA LEU A 995 -33.12 4.08 10.56
C LEU A 995 -34.56 4.59 10.71
N ALA A 996 -34.97 5.60 9.93
CA ALA A 996 -36.34 6.12 9.95
C ALA A 996 -37.36 5.07 9.51
N CYS A 997 -37.09 4.35 8.41
CA CYS A 997 -37.95 3.26 7.94
C CYS A 997 -38.01 2.10 8.92
N GLU A 998 -36.90 1.76 9.56
CA GLU A 998 -36.83 0.73 10.61
C GLU A 998 -37.73 1.11 11.80
N ALA A 999 -37.63 2.35 12.29
CA ALA A 999 -38.44 2.86 13.39
C ALA A 999 -39.94 2.94 13.03
N LEU A 1000 -40.27 3.24 11.77
CA LEU A 1000 -41.65 3.24 11.25
C LEU A 1000 -42.21 1.83 10.97
N GLY A 1001 -41.41 0.76 11.13
CA GLY A 1001 -41.81 -0.62 10.83
C GLY A 1001 -41.86 -0.96 9.34
N ARG A 1002 -41.32 -0.10 8.46
CA ARG A 1002 -41.22 -0.31 7.00
C ARG A 1002 -39.97 -1.13 6.66
N LEU A 1003 -39.96 -2.39 7.07
CA LEU A 1003 -38.76 -3.25 7.05
C LEU A 1003 -38.13 -3.43 5.66
N GLU A 1004 -38.94 -3.51 4.60
CA GLU A 1004 -38.42 -3.69 3.23
C GLU A 1004 -37.75 -2.42 2.70
N ASP A 1005 -38.32 -1.26 3.00
CA ASP A 1005 -37.74 0.03 2.65
C ASP A 1005 -36.46 0.28 3.45
N ALA A 1006 -36.44 -0.09 4.73
CA ALA A 1006 -35.25 -0.04 5.57
C ALA A 1006 -34.12 -0.92 5.01
N ARG A 1007 -34.44 -2.16 4.60
CA ARG A 1007 -33.47 -3.07 3.98
C ARG A 1007 -32.88 -2.50 2.70
N ASN A 1008 -33.70 -1.90 1.84
CA ASN A 1008 -33.23 -1.31 0.59
C ASN A 1008 -32.38 -0.06 0.84
N ALA A 1009 -32.76 0.77 1.81
CA ALA A 1009 -31.98 1.94 2.22
C ALA A 1009 -30.60 1.54 2.79
N PHE A 1010 -30.53 0.53 3.67
CA PHE A 1010 -29.26 0.03 4.19
C PHE A 1010 -28.40 -0.65 3.12
N ARG A 1011 -28.98 -1.41 2.17
CA ARG A 1011 -28.23 -1.95 1.02
C ARG A 1011 -27.64 -0.85 0.15
N ARG A 1012 -28.39 0.24 -0.08
CA ARG A 1012 -27.87 1.42 -0.78
C ARG A 1012 -26.75 2.06 0.03
N ALA A 1013 -26.95 2.25 1.34
CA ALA A 1013 -25.96 2.82 2.22
C ALA A 1013 -24.64 2.02 2.21
N ARG A 1014 -24.70 0.68 2.20
CA ARG A 1014 -23.53 -0.21 2.14
C ARG A 1014 -22.56 0.11 1.00
N ASN A 1015 -23.05 0.61 -0.14
CA ASN A 1015 -22.22 0.98 -1.29
C ASN A 1015 -21.73 2.45 -1.24
N LEU A 1016 -22.28 3.26 -0.33
CA LEU A 1016 -21.99 4.69 -0.20
C LEU A 1016 -21.16 5.02 1.05
N VAL A 1017 -21.03 4.09 2.00
CA VAL A 1017 -20.35 4.35 3.29
C VAL A 1017 -18.91 4.82 3.11
N ILE A 1018 -18.58 5.89 3.82
CA ILE A 1018 -17.28 6.58 3.73
C ILE A 1018 -16.30 6.08 4.79
N THR A 1019 -16.78 5.74 5.99
CA THR A 1019 -15.96 5.37 7.15
C THR A 1019 -16.27 3.95 7.62
N LYS A 1020 -15.31 3.32 8.32
CA LYS A 1020 -15.51 2.00 8.96
C LYS A 1020 -16.71 2.01 9.92
N TYR A 1021 -16.90 3.13 10.62
CA TYR A 1021 -18.03 3.35 11.52
C TYR A 1021 -19.38 3.35 10.78
N HIS A 1022 -19.49 4.09 9.67
CA HIS A 1022 -20.69 4.06 8.83
C HIS A 1022 -20.99 2.65 8.33
N ALA A 1023 -19.96 1.91 7.89
CA ALA A 1023 -20.11 0.54 7.43
C ALA A 1023 -20.64 -0.37 8.54
N ALA A 1024 -20.09 -0.29 9.76
CA ALA A 1024 -20.56 -1.05 10.90
C ALA A 1024 -22.02 -0.69 11.30
N ALA A 1025 -22.36 0.60 11.31
CA ALA A 1025 -23.73 1.05 11.61
C ALA A 1025 -24.77 0.54 10.58
N VAL A 1026 -24.40 0.47 9.31
CA VAL A 1026 -25.24 -0.13 8.25
C VAL A 1026 -25.47 -1.62 8.50
N GLU A 1027 -24.42 -2.36 8.86
CA GLU A 1027 -24.54 -3.80 9.12
C GLU A 1027 -25.36 -4.10 10.38
N LEU A 1028 -25.25 -3.27 11.43
CA LEU A 1028 -26.13 -3.36 12.60
C LEU A 1028 -27.59 -3.07 12.23
N GLY A 1029 -27.85 -2.04 11.41
CA GLY A 1029 -29.19 -1.77 10.88
C GLY A 1029 -29.75 -2.92 10.05
N MET A 1030 -28.93 -3.52 9.18
CA MET A 1030 -29.29 -4.72 8.43
C MET A 1030 -29.62 -5.90 9.34
N CYS A 1031 -28.83 -6.10 10.39
CA CYS A 1031 -29.05 -7.14 11.40
C CYS A 1031 -30.42 -6.98 12.07
N ARG A 1032 -30.75 -5.79 12.60
CA ARG A 1032 -32.04 -5.53 13.25
C ARG A 1032 -33.22 -5.70 12.29
N VAL A 1033 -33.09 -5.26 11.04
CA VAL A 1033 -34.12 -5.46 10.02
C VAL A 1033 -34.32 -6.94 9.71
N GLN A 1034 -33.24 -7.71 9.55
CA GLN A 1034 -33.29 -9.16 9.30
C GLN A 1034 -33.92 -9.92 10.48
N MET A 1035 -33.57 -9.56 11.72
CA MET A 1035 -34.19 -10.10 12.92
C MET A 1035 -35.70 -9.89 12.96
N ARG A 1036 -36.16 -8.65 12.75
CA ARG A 1036 -37.61 -8.32 12.74
C ARG A 1036 -38.37 -9.04 11.62
N LYS A 1037 -37.67 -9.51 10.59
CA LYS A 1037 -38.22 -10.33 9.50
C LYS A 1037 -38.14 -11.85 9.77
N GLY A 1038 -37.45 -12.29 10.82
CA GLY A 1038 -37.20 -13.70 11.14
C GLY A 1038 -36.06 -14.34 10.34
N GLU A 1039 -35.20 -13.54 9.69
CA GLU A 1039 -34.04 -13.97 8.90
C GLU A 1039 -32.80 -14.15 9.82
N ASN A 1040 -32.87 -15.06 10.79
CA ASN A 1040 -31.88 -15.15 11.89
C ASN A 1040 -30.45 -15.49 11.44
N GLU A 1041 -30.27 -16.31 10.39
CA GLU A 1041 -28.94 -16.65 9.85
C GLU A 1041 -28.29 -15.49 9.09
N GLU A 1042 -29.09 -14.66 8.43
CA GLU A 1042 -28.60 -13.46 7.75
C GLU A 1042 -28.28 -12.36 8.77
N ALA A 1043 -29.13 -12.21 9.79
CA ALA A 1043 -28.89 -11.31 10.91
C ALA A 1043 -27.57 -11.64 11.64
N ALA A 1044 -27.32 -12.93 11.89
CA ALA A 1044 -26.07 -13.45 12.40
C ALA A 1044 -24.84 -12.99 11.60
N LYS A 1045 -24.88 -13.15 10.27
CA LYS A 1045 -23.80 -12.76 9.37
C LYS A 1045 -23.55 -11.25 9.39
N SER A 1046 -24.63 -10.45 9.35
CA SER A 1046 -24.53 -8.99 9.40
C SER A 1046 -23.95 -8.52 10.74
N LEU A 1047 -24.32 -9.16 11.85
CA LEU A 1047 -23.77 -8.86 13.18
C LEU A 1047 -22.27 -9.13 13.26
N LEU A 1048 -21.84 -10.30 12.80
CA LEU A 1048 -20.41 -10.67 12.76
C LEU A 1048 -19.61 -9.75 11.82
N LEU A 1049 -20.21 -9.32 10.70
CA LEU A 1049 -19.58 -8.38 9.79
C LEU A 1049 -19.45 -6.98 10.39
N ALA A 1050 -20.48 -6.49 11.09
CA ALA A 1050 -20.42 -5.21 11.81
C ALA A 1050 -19.27 -5.20 12.82
N ARG A 1051 -19.15 -6.28 13.59
CA ARG A 1051 -18.08 -6.52 14.57
C ARG A 1051 -16.69 -6.56 13.92
N LYS A 1052 -16.56 -7.18 12.75
CA LYS A 1052 -15.29 -7.20 12.00
C LYS A 1052 -14.91 -5.81 11.48
N LEU A 1053 -15.88 -5.03 11.00
CA LEU A 1053 -15.65 -3.70 10.42
C LEU A 1053 -15.23 -2.68 11.47
N TYR A 1054 -15.83 -2.75 12.66
CA TYR A 1054 -15.49 -1.89 13.77
C TYR A 1054 -15.61 -2.68 15.09
N PRO A 1055 -14.51 -3.31 15.53
CA PRO A 1055 -14.52 -4.10 16.76
C PRO A 1055 -14.88 -3.28 18.00
N ALA A 1056 -14.65 -1.96 17.97
CA ALA A 1056 -15.04 -1.12 19.09
C ALA A 1056 -16.53 -0.75 19.14
N CYS A 1057 -17.28 -1.01 18.07
CA CYS A 1057 -18.68 -0.66 17.96
C CYS A 1057 -19.52 -1.39 19.01
N LEU A 1058 -20.31 -0.62 19.78
CA LEU A 1058 -21.61 -0.99 20.34
C LEU A 1058 -21.67 -2.44 20.84
N LEU A 1059 -20.68 -2.86 21.64
CA LEU A 1059 -20.63 -4.22 22.18
C LEU A 1059 -21.94 -4.57 22.89
N ALA A 1060 -22.46 -3.62 23.68
CA ALA A 1060 -23.74 -3.76 24.36
C ALA A 1060 -24.92 -3.95 23.39
N GLU A 1061 -24.95 -3.26 22.25
CA GLU A 1061 -26.02 -3.44 21.26
C GLU A 1061 -25.87 -4.78 20.54
N ALA A 1062 -24.64 -5.17 20.18
CA ALA A 1062 -24.35 -6.44 19.53
C ALA A 1062 -24.67 -7.64 20.44
N GLU A 1063 -24.35 -7.55 21.73
CA GLU A 1063 -24.69 -8.55 22.75
C GLU A 1063 -26.20 -8.64 22.97
N MET A 1064 -26.88 -7.50 23.11
CA MET A 1064 -28.34 -7.46 23.23
C MET A 1064 -29.02 -8.11 22.01
N ILE A 1065 -28.56 -7.78 20.80
CA ILE A 1065 -29.03 -8.37 19.55
C ILE A 1065 -28.73 -9.88 19.50
N ALA A 1066 -27.55 -10.32 19.96
CA ALA A 1066 -27.17 -11.73 19.99
C ALA A 1066 -28.01 -12.55 20.97
N ASP A 1067 -28.27 -12.01 22.16
CA ASP A 1067 -29.15 -12.62 23.17
C ASP A 1067 -30.59 -12.74 22.65
N GLU A 1068 -31.08 -11.71 21.93
CA GLU A 1068 -32.40 -11.72 21.31
C GLU A 1068 -32.47 -12.69 20.12
N LEU A 1069 -31.40 -12.85 19.34
CA LEU A 1069 -31.29 -13.80 18.22
C LEU A 1069 -31.35 -15.26 18.69
N ASN A 1070 -30.75 -15.58 19.86
CA ASN A 1070 -30.68 -16.92 20.44
C ASN A 1070 -30.20 -18.02 19.45
N VAL A 1071 -29.25 -17.67 18.57
CA VAL A 1071 -28.62 -18.58 17.60
C VAL A 1071 -27.30 -19.08 18.17
N LEU A 1072 -27.20 -20.38 18.48
CA LEU A 1072 -26.03 -20.95 19.19
C LEU A 1072 -24.69 -20.65 18.48
N PRO A 1073 -24.54 -20.79 17.15
CA PRO A 1073 -23.30 -20.42 16.47
C PRO A 1073 -22.95 -18.93 16.51
N VAL A 1074 -23.94 -18.04 16.65
CA VAL A 1074 -23.70 -16.59 16.80
C VAL A 1074 -23.25 -16.30 18.20
N LYS A 1075 -23.91 -16.92 19.17
CA LYS A 1075 -23.54 -16.83 20.57
C LYS A 1075 -22.13 -17.36 20.77
N GLU A 1076 -21.82 -18.55 20.27
CA GLU A 1076 -20.48 -19.13 20.25
C GLU A 1076 -19.47 -18.31 19.44
N ALA A 1077 -19.84 -17.68 18.31
CA ALA A 1077 -18.94 -16.81 17.55
C ALA A 1077 -18.65 -15.48 18.26
N ILE A 1078 -19.61 -14.94 19.02
CA ILE A 1078 -19.46 -13.73 19.85
C ILE A 1078 -18.75 -14.07 21.17
N GLU A 1079 -18.99 -15.26 21.73
CA GLU A 1079 -18.31 -15.80 22.92
C GLU A 1079 -16.88 -16.28 22.60
N SER A 1080 -16.60 -16.79 21.40
CA SER A 1080 -15.23 -17.13 20.94
C SER A 1080 -14.47 -15.93 20.41
N SER A 1081 -15.15 -14.83 20.12
CA SER A 1081 -14.56 -13.50 19.91
C SER A 1081 -14.76 -12.58 21.12
N HIS A 1082 -14.96 -13.16 22.32
CA HIS A 1082 -15.11 -12.40 23.54
C HIS A 1082 -13.92 -11.46 23.68
N TYR A 1083 -14.23 -10.19 23.90
CA TYR A 1083 -13.33 -9.36 24.67
C TYR A 1083 -13.20 -10.00 26.03
N ILE A 1084 -11.99 -10.14 26.51
CA ILE A 1084 -11.81 -10.30 27.94
C ILE A 1084 -12.39 -9.05 28.59
N SER A 1085 -13.56 -9.20 29.21
CA SER A 1085 -14.20 -8.12 29.95
C SER A 1085 -13.32 -7.73 31.13
N VAL A 1086 -13.55 -6.54 31.68
CA VAL A 1086 -12.89 -6.14 32.94
C VAL A 1086 -13.12 -7.21 34.02
N GLU A 1087 -14.29 -7.85 34.03
CA GLU A 1087 -14.61 -8.92 34.97
C GLU A 1087 -13.80 -10.20 34.70
N ASP A 1088 -13.61 -10.59 33.44
CA ASP A 1088 -12.79 -11.74 33.06
C ASP A 1088 -11.32 -11.54 33.45
N ILE A 1089 -10.75 -10.34 33.21
CA ILE A 1089 -9.40 -10.00 33.70
C ILE A 1089 -9.35 -10.20 35.21
N VAL A 1090 -10.35 -9.71 35.93
CA VAL A 1090 -10.42 -9.76 37.40
C VAL A 1090 -10.63 -11.18 37.94
N GLN A 1091 -11.28 -12.08 37.20
CA GLN A 1091 -11.51 -13.46 37.60
C GLN A 1091 -10.39 -14.42 37.15
N ASN A 1092 -9.60 -14.07 36.14
CA ASN A 1092 -8.53 -14.92 35.62
C ASN A 1092 -7.33 -15.00 36.60
N ASP A 1093 -7.22 -16.11 37.33
CA ASP A 1093 -6.15 -16.38 38.30
C ASP A 1093 -4.86 -16.94 37.67
N ALA A 1094 -4.89 -17.35 36.39
CA ALA A 1094 -3.72 -17.89 35.68
C ALA A 1094 -2.59 -16.85 35.57
N ILE A 1095 -2.95 -15.57 35.49
CA ILE A 1095 -2.09 -14.38 35.33
C ILE A 1095 -1.04 -14.22 36.47
N LEU A 1096 -1.20 -14.90 37.61
CA LEU A 1096 -0.39 -14.65 38.82
C LEU A 1096 0.64 -15.74 39.18
N LYS A 1097 0.70 -16.86 38.44
CA LYS A 1097 1.51 -18.04 38.81
C LYS A 1097 2.64 -18.35 37.83
N SER A 1098 3.45 -17.35 37.46
CA SER A 1098 4.70 -17.62 36.74
C SER A 1098 5.82 -17.96 37.70
N GLU A 1099 6.56 -19.03 37.37
CA GLU A 1099 7.81 -19.43 38.01
C GLU A 1099 9.03 -18.83 37.31
N ASP A 1100 8.95 -18.50 36.02
CA ASP A 1100 10.09 -18.04 35.23
C ASP A 1100 10.27 -16.52 35.28
N VAL A 1101 11.53 -16.09 35.30
CA VAL A 1101 11.92 -14.67 35.21
C VAL A 1101 12.49 -14.44 33.81
N PRO A 1102 12.01 -13.42 33.07
CA PRO A 1102 12.50 -13.13 31.74
C PRO A 1102 13.96 -12.67 31.79
N VAL A 1103 14.79 -13.31 30.98
CA VAL A 1103 16.16 -12.88 30.70
C VAL A 1103 16.22 -12.54 29.22
N LEU A 1104 16.14 -11.25 28.91
CA LEU A 1104 16.17 -10.74 27.55
C LEU A 1104 17.63 -10.56 27.09
N ASN A 1105 18.00 -11.20 25.98
CA ASN A 1105 19.34 -11.09 25.38
C ASN A 1105 19.72 -9.62 25.07
N GLY A 1106 18.75 -8.77 24.73
CA GLY A 1106 18.93 -7.35 24.39
C GLY A 1106 18.88 -6.32 25.54
N ASP A 1107 18.63 -6.71 26.80
CA ASP A 1107 18.48 -5.74 27.92
C ASP A 1107 19.71 -5.66 28.86
N PHE A 1108 20.80 -6.35 28.52
CA PHE A 1108 22.10 -6.14 29.16
C PHE A 1108 22.67 -4.80 28.71
N GLU A 1109 22.61 -3.77 29.60
CA GLU A 1109 22.87 -2.34 29.39
C GLU A 1109 23.03 -2.00 27.90
N LEU A 1110 21.92 -1.69 27.22
CA LEU A 1110 21.92 -1.14 25.88
C LEU A 1110 21.23 0.22 25.91
N PRO A 1111 21.70 1.22 25.15
CA PRO A 1111 20.79 2.24 24.64
C PRO A 1111 19.72 1.51 23.84
N LEU A 1112 18.45 1.71 24.21
CA LEU A 1112 17.26 0.91 23.89
C LEU A 1112 16.92 0.69 22.40
N ASN A 1113 17.79 1.01 21.44
CA ASN A 1113 17.58 0.85 19.99
C ASN A 1113 18.70 0.12 19.23
N ARG A 1114 19.49 -0.75 19.86
CA ARG A 1114 20.47 -1.58 19.14
C ARG A 1114 20.41 -3.04 19.58
N TYR A 1115 19.59 -3.81 18.87
CA TYR A 1115 19.56 -5.27 18.95
C TYR A 1115 20.89 -5.89 18.50
N TRP A 1116 21.06 -7.17 18.84
CA TRP A 1116 22.16 -8.06 18.45
C TRP A 1116 22.33 -8.26 16.93
N HIS A 1117 21.63 -7.49 16.09
CA HIS A 1117 21.77 -7.43 14.63
C HIS A 1117 22.15 -6.06 14.05
N ASN A 1118 22.66 -5.13 14.87
CA ASN A 1118 23.51 -4.04 14.38
C ASN A 1118 24.95 -4.31 14.85
N PRO A 1119 26.03 -4.04 14.07
CA PRO A 1119 27.39 -4.27 14.53
C PRO A 1119 27.71 -3.31 15.67
N GLY A 1120 27.51 -3.77 16.89
CA GLY A 1120 27.74 -3.06 18.14
C GLY A 1120 27.58 -4.03 19.30
N ALA A 1121 28.63 -4.21 20.08
CA ALA A 1121 28.64 -5.02 21.29
C ALA A 1121 27.48 -4.65 22.26
N PRO A 1122 27.01 -5.56 23.13
CA PRO A 1122 26.28 -5.16 24.35
C PRO A 1122 27.08 -4.05 25.06
N ALA A 1123 26.47 -3.09 25.77
CA ALA A 1123 27.29 -2.08 26.44
C ALA A 1123 28.15 -2.78 27.50
N TRP A 1124 29.42 -2.90 27.15
CA TRP A 1124 30.44 -3.62 27.88
C TRP A 1124 31.30 -2.57 28.54
N HIS A 1125 30.97 -2.28 29.80
CA HIS A 1125 31.59 -1.20 30.53
C HIS A 1125 32.87 -1.70 31.20
N VAL A 1126 34.01 -1.25 30.67
CA VAL A 1126 35.32 -1.48 31.29
C VAL A 1126 35.58 -0.38 32.31
N VAL A 1127 35.65 -0.76 33.58
CA VAL A 1127 36.01 0.12 34.70
C VAL A 1127 37.45 -0.19 35.08
N GLY A 1128 38.33 0.81 34.98
CA GLY A 1128 39.77 0.68 35.23
C GLY A 1128 40.60 0.44 33.95
N GLU A 1129 41.89 0.14 34.10
CA GLU A 1129 42.77 -0.16 32.97
C GLU A 1129 42.68 -1.65 32.57
N GLY A 1130 42.13 -1.92 31.39
CA GLY A 1130 42.00 -3.28 30.86
C GLY A 1130 41.54 -3.32 29.41
N GLU A 1131 41.80 -4.45 28.76
CA GLU A 1131 41.35 -4.80 27.42
C GLU A 1131 40.37 -5.97 27.52
N SER A 1132 39.09 -5.64 27.38
CA SER A 1132 37.99 -6.60 27.39
C SER A 1132 36.93 -6.16 26.39
N ASN A 1133 36.35 -7.13 25.69
CA ASN A 1133 35.28 -6.94 24.75
C ASN A 1133 34.27 -8.08 24.90
N ALA A 1134 32.99 -7.77 24.74
CA ALA A 1134 31.94 -8.76 24.62
C ALA A 1134 31.19 -8.52 23.31
N ALA A 1135 30.94 -9.57 22.55
CA ALA A 1135 30.22 -9.47 21.27
C ALA A 1135 29.37 -10.70 21.07
N ILE A 1136 28.43 -10.61 20.14
CA ILE A 1136 27.51 -11.69 19.85
C ILE A 1136 28.12 -12.55 18.75
N ASP A 1137 28.23 -13.84 19.02
CA ASP A 1137 28.65 -14.82 18.02
C ASP A 1137 27.41 -15.59 17.52
N PRO A 1138 26.92 -15.30 16.30
CA PRO A 1138 25.77 -15.99 15.73
C PRO A 1138 26.11 -17.40 15.21
N GLN A 1139 27.40 -17.74 15.05
CA GLN A 1139 27.84 -19.01 14.48
C GLN A 1139 28.16 -20.04 15.57
N SER A 1140 28.62 -19.60 16.74
CA SER A 1140 29.05 -20.46 17.85
C SER A 1140 28.00 -20.57 18.95
N THR A 1141 26.79 -21.04 18.61
CA THR A 1141 25.64 -21.10 19.53
C THR A 1141 25.37 -22.51 20.08
N HIS A 1142 24.70 -22.61 21.22
CA HIS A 1142 24.20 -23.88 21.76
C HIS A 1142 22.76 -24.13 21.28
N HIS A 1143 21.91 -23.10 21.24
CA HIS A 1143 20.49 -23.21 20.91
C HIS A 1143 20.01 -22.28 19.76
N GLY A 1144 20.92 -21.71 18.97
CA GLY A 1144 20.58 -21.07 17.68
C GLY A 1144 20.28 -19.56 17.70
N THR A 1145 20.29 -18.90 18.87
CA THR A 1145 19.91 -17.49 19.03
C THR A 1145 21.08 -16.50 19.19
N GLY A 1146 22.31 -16.99 19.04
CA GLY A 1146 23.55 -16.22 19.23
C GLY A 1146 24.12 -16.40 20.64
N ALA A 1147 25.43 -16.64 20.76
CA ALA A 1147 26.09 -16.77 22.06
C ALA A 1147 26.85 -15.48 22.41
N LEU A 1148 26.82 -15.09 23.68
CA LEU A 1148 27.61 -13.96 24.18
C LEU A 1148 29.08 -14.37 24.30
N HIS A 1149 29.92 -13.83 23.42
CA HIS A 1149 31.36 -14.06 23.39
C HIS A 1149 32.13 -13.00 24.17
N ILE A 1150 32.61 -13.36 25.36
CA ILE A 1150 33.46 -12.51 26.19
C ILE A 1150 34.93 -12.83 25.93
N ARG A 1151 35.70 -11.80 25.53
CA ARG A 1151 37.14 -11.87 25.31
C ARG A 1151 37.84 -10.81 26.16
N THR A 1152 38.69 -11.26 27.07
CA THR A 1152 39.48 -10.43 27.96
C THR A 1152 40.93 -10.85 27.84
N SER A 1153 41.76 -10.00 27.22
CA SER A 1153 43.19 -10.25 26.99
C SER A 1153 44.04 -9.79 28.19
N ARG A 1154 43.65 -8.71 28.87
CA ARG A 1154 44.40 -8.11 29.96
C ARG A 1154 43.51 -7.31 30.90
N MET A 1155 43.59 -7.57 32.21
CA MET A 1155 42.95 -6.74 33.26
C MET A 1155 44.00 -6.37 34.31
N VAL A 1156 44.13 -5.08 34.62
CA VAL A 1156 45.05 -4.59 35.67
C VAL A 1156 44.33 -4.64 37.03
N ASN A 1157 45.06 -4.85 38.13
CA ASN A 1157 44.52 -5.04 39.48
C ASN A 1157 43.31 -4.13 39.81
N GLY A 1158 42.15 -4.75 40.02
CA GLY A 1158 40.89 -4.07 40.37
C GLY A 1158 40.04 -3.61 39.19
N ALA A 1159 40.56 -3.68 37.96
CA ALA A 1159 39.77 -3.45 36.77
C ALA A 1159 38.73 -4.57 36.58
N ARG A 1160 37.53 -4.19 36.15
CA ARG A 1160 36.44 -5.11 35.83
C ARG A 1160 35.71 -4.63 34.59
N ALA A 1161 35.38 -5.56 33.72
CA ALA A 1161 34.47 -5.30 32.61
C ALA A 1161 33.13 -5.96 32.92
N MET A 1162 32.03 -5.27 32.67
CA MET A 1162 30.73 -5.78 33.05
C MET A 1162 29.62 -5.35 32.09
N THR A 1163 28.53 -6.10 32.15
CA THR A 1163 27.24 -5.69 31.64
C THR A 1163 26.15 -6.05 32.66
N ARG A 1164 25.01 -5.37 32.61
CA ARG A 1164 23.95 -5.44 33.63
C ARG A 1164 22.59 -5.54 32.99
N GLN A 1165 21.73 -6.41 33.52
CA GLN A 1165 20.31 -6.44 33.22
C GLN A 1165 19.50 -6.24 34.51
N THR A 1166 18.39 -5.51 34.42
CA THR A 1166 17.43 -5.45 35.55
C THR A 1166 16.38 -6.54 35.35
N ILE A 1167 16.22 -7.41 36.34
CA ILE A 1167 15.21 -8.47 36.37
C ILE A 1167 14.17 -8.15 37.44
N THR A 1168 12.94 -8.62 37.24
CA THR A 1168 11.87 -8.50 38.25
C THR A 1168 11.72 -9.80 39.01
N VAL A 1169 11.79 -9.74 40.35
CA VAL A 1169 11.65 -10.91 41.22
C VAL A 1169 10.55 -10.69 42.26
N GLN A 1170 9.96 -11.79 42.73
CA GLN A 1170 8.98 -11.79 43.81
C GLN A 1170 9.69 -11.79 45.16
N GLU A 1171 9.23 -10.93 46.08
CA GLU A 1171 9.77 -10.90 47.45
C GLU A 1171 9.53 -12.23 48.18
N SER A 1172 10.40 -12.59 49.12
CA SER A 1172 10.31 -13.82 49.92
C SER A 1172 10.29 -15.11 49.08
N SER A 1173 10.94 -15.10 47.90
CA SER A 1173 11.03 -16.25 47.00
C SER A 1173 12.49 -16.68 46.78
N ALA A 1174 12.68 -17.94 46.43
CA ALA A 1174 13.97 -18.51 46.06
C ALA A 1174 14.02 -18.77 44.54
N TYR A 1175 15.20 -18.56 43.95
CA TYR A 1175 15.43 -18.66 42.51
C TYR A 1175 16.67 -19.50 42.22
N GLU A 1176 16.61 -20.27 41.12
CA GLU A 1176 17.74 -20.93 40.49
C GLU A 1176 18.08 -20.20 39.19
N VAL A 1177 19.36 -19.88 39.01
CA VAL A 1177 19.93 -19.36 37.77
C VAL A 1177 20.69 -20.48 37.10
N THR A 1178 20.43 -20.72 35.82
CA THR A 1178 21.17 -21.69 35.00
C THR A 1178 21.70 -21.01 33.75
N LEU A 1179 22.87 -21.45 33.26
CA LEU A 1179 23.44 -20.98 31.99
C LEU A 1179 24.28 -22.06 31.34
N TRP A 1180 24.46 -21.97 30.02
CA TRP A 1180 25.43 -22.77 29.28
C TRP A 1180 26.68 -21.96 29.00
N ALA A 1181 27.85 -22.53 29.25
CA ALA A 1181 29.13 -21.88 28.95
C ALA A 1181 30.06 -22.81 28.18
N ARG A 1182 30.76 -22.25 27.21
CA ARG A 1182 31.86 -22.87 26.46
C ARG A 1182 33.12 -22.03 26.62
N SER A 1183 34.24 -22.64 26.98
CA SER A 1183 35.48 -21.91 27.29
C SER A 1183 36.60 -22.34 26.36
N VAL A 1184 37.16 -21.38 25.61
CA VAL A 1184 38.42 -21.57 24.86
C VAL A 1184 39.61 -21.42 25.80
N GLN A 1185 39.55 -20.42 26.70
CA GLN A 1185 40.57 -20.19 27.72
C GLN A 1185 40.01 -19.28 28.82
N THR A 1186 39.92 -19.76 30.06
CA THR A 1186 39.43 -18.94 31.18
C THR A 1186 40.26 -19.18 32.42
N ALA A 1187 40.75 -18.10 33.03
CA ALA A 1187 41.40 -18.17 34.33
C ALA A 1187 40.38 -18.39 35.45
N ARG A 1188 40.85 -18.85 36.61
CA ARG A 1188 39.97 -19.08 37.77
C ARG A 1188 39.33 -17.77 38.22
N ASP A 1189 38.01 -17.80 38.44
CA ASP A 1189 37.17 -16.67 38.87
C ASP A 1189 37.26 -15.44 37.94
N ALA A 1190 37.65 -15.66 36.68
CA ALA A 1190 37.83 -14.59 35.70
C ALA A 1190 36.51 -14.08 35.12
N VAL A 1191 35.48 -14.92 35.06
CA VAL A 1191 34.11 -14.56 34.63
C VAL A 1191 33.12 -15.13 35.63
N PHE A 1192 32.22 -14.29 36.11
CA PHE A 1192 31.18 -14.69 37.04
C PHE A 1192 29.92 -13.85 36.86
N LEU A 1193 28.81 -14.40 37.33
CA LEU A 1193 27.50 -13.78 37.33
C LEU A 1193 27.06 -13.56 38.79
N CYS A 1194 26.48 -12.40 39.08
CA CYS A 1194 25.95 -12.08 40.40
C CYS A 1194 24.62 -11.33 40.30
N VAL A 1195 23.78 -11.47 41.32
CA VAL A 1195 22.52 -10.73 41.46
C VAL A 1195 22.64 -9.82 42.67
N VAL A 1196 22.29 -8.54 42.49
CA VAL A 1196 22.44 -7.50 43.52
C VAL A 1196 21.15 -6.69 43.62
N ASP A 1197 20.83 -6.24 44.84
CA ASP A 1197 19.77 -5.25 45.06
C ASP A 1197 20.12 -3.92 44.35
N GLU A 1198 19.12 -3.10 44.08
CA GLU A 1198 19.27 -1.82 43.38
C GLU A 1198 20.05 -0.77 44.19
N ASP A 1199 20.05 -0.88 45.52
CA ASP A 1199 20.57 0.14 46.45
C ASP A 1199 21.90 -0.27 47.17
N ASP A 1200 22.48 -1.48 46.95
CA ASP A 1200 23.66 -2.03 47.70
C ASP A 1200 24.82 -2.55 46.81
N ASP A 1201 26.05 -2.60 47.36
CA ASP A 1201 27.22 -3.39 46.88
C ASP A 1201 27.84 -4.07 48.14
N PRO A 1202 27.98 -5.42 48.18
CA PRO A 1202 29.13 -6.06 47.56
C PRO A 1202 28.79 -7.27 46.68
N VAL A 1203 29.51 -7.36 45.57
CA VAL A 1203 29.57 -8.47 44.62
C VAL A 1203 29.93 -9.81 45.29
N VAL A 1204 28.95 -10.68 45.51
CA VAL A 1204 29.17 -12.12 45.75
C VAL A 1204 28.86 -12.87 44.46
N PRO A 1205 29.82 -13.62 43.87
CA PRO A 1205 29.57 -14.39 42.66
C PRO A 1205 28.55 -15.49 42.96
N LEU A 1206 27.40 -15.42 42.28
CA LEU A 1206 26.36 -16.45 42.30
C LEU A 1206 26.81 -17.68 41.51
N ILE A 1207 27.40 -17.43 40.34
CA ILE A 1207 27.97 -18.44 39.44
C ILE A 1207 29.37 -17.99 39.04
N SER A 1208 30.39 -18.84 39.24
CA SER A 1208 31.75 -18.66 38.70
C SER A 1208 31.94 -19.61 37.53
N ILE A 1209 32.36 -19.08 36.37
CA ILE A 1209 32.65 -19.88 35.18
C ILE A 1209 33.93 -20.69 35.43
N PRO A 1210 33.92 -22.04 35.30
CA PRO A 1210 35.08 -22.88 35.55
C PRO A 1210 36.32 -22.46 34.74
N ALA A 1211 37.50 -22.62 35.36
CA ALA A 1211 38.77 -22.39 34.66
C ALA A 1211 39.07 -23.51 33.65
N GLY A 1212 39.82 -23.19 32.60
CA GLY A 1212 40.32 -24.13 31.61
C GLY A 1212 39.61 -24.07 30.26
N GLN A 1213 39.78 -25.11 29.45
CA GLN A 1213 39.20 -25.25 28.12
C GLN A 1213 38.19 -26.41 28.12
N TYR A 1214 36.97 -26.14 27.69
CA TYR A 1214 35.89 -27.12 27.60
C TYR A 1214 34.82 -26.65 26.62
N ASP A 1215 34.05 -27.60 26.10
CA ASP A 1215 32.93 -27.29 25.20
C ASP A 1215 31.69 -26.80 25.98
N TRP A 1216 30.46 -27.01 25.52
CA TRP A 1216 29.28 -26.54 26.25
C TRP A 1216 29.06 -27.30 27.57
N LYS A 1217 28.93 -26.56 28.67
CA LYS A 1217 28.61 -27.09 30.00
C LYS A 1217 27.54 -26.24 30.68
N LYS A 1218 26.50 -26.91 31.20
CA LYS A 1218 25.47 -26.26 32.04
C LYS A 1218 26.02 -25.99 33.44
N ILE A 1219 25.78 -24.78 33.94
CA ILE A 1219 26.20 -24.30 35.25
C ILE A 1219 24.98 -23.69 35.94
N SER A 1220 24.82 -23.91 37.24
CA SER A 1220 23.72 -23.32 38.01
C SER A 1220 24.16 -22.75 39.36
N GLY A 1221 23.35 -21.84 39.90
CA GLY A 1221 23.49 -21.22 41.21
C GLY A 1221 22.14 -20.74 41.73
N THR A 1222 21.99 -20.56 43.05
CA THR A 1222 20.70 -20.19 43.66
C THR A 1222 20.81 -18.94 44.54
N PHE A 1223 19.76 -18.11 44.53
CA PHE A 1223 19.68 -16.92 45.38
C PHE A 1223 18.28 -16.76 45.98
N THR A 1224 18.18 -16.01 47.07
CA THR A 1224 16.92 -15.70 47.75
C THR A 1224 16.68 -14.21 47.81
N VAL A 1225 15.40 -13.82 47.72
CA VAL A 1225 14.99 -12.42 47.76
C VAL A 1225 14.43 -12.09 49.14
N PRO A 1226 15.13 -11.27 49.95
CA PRO A 1226 14.65 -10.90 51.28
C PRO A 1226 13.39 -10.03 51.18
N LYS A 1227 12.57 -10.05 52.23
CA LYS A 1227 11.36 -9.21 52.29
C LYS A 1227 11.75 -7.75 52.48
N SER A 1228 11.32 -6.87 51.59
CA SER A 1228 11.70 -5.47 51.70
C SER A 1228 10.87 -4.76 52.78
N ARG A 1229 11.46 -3.72 53.39
CA ARG A 1229 10.71 -2.80 54.28
C ARG A 1229 9.55 -2.09 53.55
N ARG A 1230 9.51 -2.11 52.21
CA ARG A 1230 8.59 -1.35 51.35
C ARG A 1230 7.26 -2.09 51.07
N ARG A 1231 7.13 -3.39 51.41
CA ARG A 1231 5.93 -4.23 51.20
C ARG A 1231 5.43 -4.23 49.76
N GLU A 1232 6.32 -4.36 48.79
CA GLU A 1232 5.95 -4.50 47.37
C GLU A 1232 5.94 -5.98 46.98
N PRO A 1233 5.00 -6.47 46.14
CA PRO A 1233 4.97 -7.88 45.77
C PRO A 1233 6.09 -8.27 44.80
N LEU A 1234 6.52 -7.34 43.97
CA LEU A 1234 7.57 -7.50 42.97
C LEU A 1234 8.63 -6.43 43.22
N SER A 1235 9.91 -6.82 43.14
CA SER A 1235 11.06 -5.95 43.34
C SER A 1235 12.05 -6.10 42.16
N PRO A 1236 12.61 -4.98 41.65
CA PRO A 1236 13.65 -5.04 40.65
C PRO A 1236 15.00 -5.41 41.29
N MET A 1237 15.75 -6.31 40.65
CA MET A 1237 17.13 -6.67 41.01
C MET A 1237 18.04 -6.58 39.80
N ASN A 1238 19.35 -6.46 40.02
CA ASN A 1238 20.34 -6.32 38.96
C ASN A 1238 21.14 -7.61 38.79
N LEU A 1239 21.03 -8.21 37.62
CA LEU A 1239 21.88 -9.30 37.16
C LEU A 1239 23.12 -8.71 36.48
N PHE A 1240 24.30 -8.96 37.04
CA PHE A 1240 25.57 -8.54 36.46
C PHE A 1240 26.33 -9.74 35.93
N LEU A 1241 26.90 -9.59 34.73
CA LEU A 1241 27.89 -10.48 34.18
C LEU A 1241 29.22 -9.74 34.13
N ILE A 1242 30.21 -10.24 34.89
CA ILE A 1242 31.45 -9.54 35.16
C ILE A 1242 32.63 -10.39 34.67
N SER A 1243 33.57 -9.75 33.97
CA SER A 1243 34.89 -10.26 33.66
C SER A 1243 35.96 -9.46 34.41
N SER A 1244 36.77 -10.14 35.21
CA SER A 1244 37.84 -9.53 36.03
C SER A 1244 39.24 -10.09 35.73
N GLY A 1245 39.33 -11.08 34.84
CA GLY A 1245 40.59 -11.73 34.48
C GLY A 1245 40.59 -12.22 33.02
N VAL A 1246 41.69 -12.88 32.62
CA VAL A 1246 41.84 -13.39 31.25
C VAL A 1246 40.79 -14.46 30.96
N ALA A 1247 39.99 -14.22 29.93
CA ALA A 1247 38.84 -15.06 29.58
C ALA A 1247 38.55 -15.02 28.08
N ASN A 1248 38.11 -16.16 27.55
CA ASN A 1248 37.62 -16.35 26.19
C ASN A 1248 36.50 -17.38 26.29
N VAL A 1249 35.29 -16.89 26.56
CA VAL A 1249 34.10 -17.69 26.92
C VAL A 1249 32.91 -17.31 26.05
N LEU A 1250 32.16 -18.30 25.62
CA LEU A 1250 30.84 -18.17 25.03
C LEU A 1250 29.80 -18.55 26.08
N ILE A 1251 28.79 -17.71 26.29
CA ILE A 1251 27.68 -17.96 27.22
C ILE A 1251 26.37 -17.96 26.41
N ASP A 1252 25.49 -18.91 26.69
CA ASP A 1252 24.20 -19.08 26.04
C ASP A 1252 23.13 -19.51 27.06
N ASP A 1253 21.85 -19.27 26.74
CA ASP A 1253 20.67 -19.75 27.47
C ASP A 1253 20.73 -19.51 29.00
N ILE A 1254 20.89 -18.24 29.39
CA ILE A 1254 20.78 -17.82 30.79
C ILE A 1254 19.29 -17.84 31.17
N ALA A 1255 18.91 -18.72 32.08
CA ALA A 1255 17.55 -18.86 32.58
C ALA A 1255 17.48 -18.66 34.09
N ILE A 1256 16.41 -18.02 34.56
CA ILE A 1256 16.16 -17.80 35.99
C ILE A 1256 14.76 -18.32 36.31
N THR A 1257 14.67 -19.32 37.18
CA THR A 1257 13.43 -20.00 37.53
C THR A 1257 13.20 -19.94 39.04
N ARG A 1258 11.95 -19.75 39.46
CA ARG A 1258 11.56 -19.72 40.87
C ARG A 1258 11.43 -21.16 41.36
N THR A 1259 12.14 -21.48 42.44
CA THR A 1259 12.16 -22.83 43.02
C THR A 1259 11.21 -23.01 44.21
N GLY A 1260 10.58 -21.93 44.68
CA GLY A 1260 9.58 -21.96 45.76
C GLY A 1260 9.54 -20.69 46.62
N ASP A 1261 8.66 -20.70 47.63
CA ASP A 1261 8.59 -19.66 48.66
C ASP A 1261 9.64 -19.89 49.74
N PHE A 1262 10.37 -18.83 50.08
CA PHE A 1262 11.33 -18.86 51.17
C PHE A 1262 10.62 -18.55 52.49
N ALA A 1263 10.56 -19.53 53.39
CA ALA A 1263 10.13 -19.29 54.76
C ALA A 1263 11.26 -18.59 55.52
N GLU A 1264 11.11 -17.30 55.82
CA GLU A 1264 11.91 -16.66 56.86
C GLU A 1264 11.64 -17.43 58.16
N SER A 1265 12.63 -18.15 58.68
CA SER A 1265 12.60 -18.57 60.08
C SER A 1265 12.48 -17.32 60.92
N GLU A 1266 11.47 -17.26 61.79
CA GLU A 1266 11.30 -16.22 62.81
C GLU A 1266 12.63 -15.97 63.55
N ALA A 1267 13.40 -15.00 63.10
CA ALA A 1267 14.57 -14.51 63.79
C ALA A 1267 14.71 -13.02 63.49
N ASP A 1268 14.53 -12.26 64.57
CA ASP A 1268 14.87 -10.86 64.78
C ASP A 1268 13.87 -9.79 64.29
N THR A 1269 12.87 -9.60 65.15
CA THR A 1269 12.37 -8.29 65.58
C THR A 1269 13.53 -7.33 65.93
N PRO A 1270 13.37 -6.02 65.70
CA PRO A 1270 12.62 -5.18 66.65
C PRO A 1270 11.36 -4.54 66.08
#